data_AF-A0A7S0AY69-F1
#
_entry.id   AF-A0A7S0AY69-F1
#
_cell.length_a   1.000
_cell.length_b   1.000
_cell.length_c   1.000
_cell.angle_alpha   90.00
_cell.angle_beta   90.00
_cell.angle_gamma   90.00
#
_symmetry.space_group_name_H-M   'P 1'
#
loop_
_entity.id
_entity.type
_entity.pdbx_description
1 polymer ?
#
loop_
_entity_poly.entity_id
_entity_poly.type
_entity_poly.pdbx_seq_one_letter_code
_entity_poly.pdbx_strand_id
1 'polypeptide(L)'
;MAGDKQVLRRLSTKSTASLAKNRALVFVKPHAVTDVVKDFVRKQLEAKQVVITQEGSIDAAAIEKGLLVDKHFYAIASRATLLKPEKLLVPEQEFKATFGVEWADVLKSGAALNARDACKRFQVDAAVLGSMWNKAKEDGHFAKFGSGFYCAKIERPGTSAAFVFNGFFMEMREKYVAPGASIHYFLAEWSPVDLSWLDFRAKLLGPTDPSTAPSDSIRGTLFAEWQSFGLNRQPDISDNGVHASASPMEALFERMNWLGVKMEEDPFGEILLEKDVTPELIAKWHRDPQVSYGRGSAKVTGSLCAALEDLDVDRCVTRCLDIARTGRTHVTVHNNRAFVFIKPHAVTRAVKNLVRQVFEDLHMRVMQEGVVEAEQIDEGMLVDRQYYAIASKATLLAPDEQPVPAEKFKDKFGVEWADALGDGSVLNARDACDKLGLTPAELETAWNESKEAGGLVKFAGGFYCAKIAVPTKGTFYVLNGFFMAMRNKFVRPGAQIHYFVVDWDPVQLSWADFRSKVLGPTDPATAPVDSIRGAIFRDWRTLGLDSEPNIGDNGVHASASPMEALFERMNWLDVRLERDPFGKLLLQGSISSEQVEEWSKDPQVTYGFGPTKGSLYDCLEDKDTDACLEESLVIARAGHTPVVVRNSAVVFIKPHAITEATKGLVKDHLISKGLHVAKEGLIDAATIDKQQLIDKHYYAIASKATLQNPDQLTVPEDRFERQFGVKWSDALETGNVLNAKQACERYKLDGATLGAKWAEAKKAGEFVKFGGGFYVGK
;
A
#
# COMPACT_ATOMS: atom_id res chain seq x y z
N MET A 1 -25.93 3.91 48.67
CA MET A 1 -24.67 4.53 48.22
C MET A 1 -23.93 3.52 47.36
N ALA A 2 -24.09 3.63 46.05
CA ALA A 2 -23.32 2.90 45.06
C ALA A 2 -23.23 3.84 43.85
N GLY A 3 -22.02 4.29 43.54
CA GLY A 3 -21.73 5.09 42.37
C GLY A 3 -20.67 4.34 41.59
N ASP A 4 -21.02 3.91 40.39
CA ASP A 4 -20.04 3.75 39.33
C ASP A 4 -20.67 4.13 38.00
N LYS A 5 -20.07 5.15 37.39
CA LYS A 5 -20.46 5.74 36.12
C LYS A 5 -19.87 4.91 34.99
N GLN A 6 -20.69 4.10 34.33
CA GLN A 6 -20.42 3.71 32.93
C GLN A 6 -21.23 4.62 32.01
N VAL A 7 -20.52 5.53 31.35
CA VAL A 7 -21.03 6.31 30.22
C VAL A 7 -21.13 5.36 29.03
N LEU A 8 -22.34 4.84 28.78
CA LEU A 8 -22.70 4.15 27.54
C LEU A 8 -22.61 5.13 26.37
N ARG A 9 -21.51 5.05 25.61
CA ARG A 9 -21.39 5.68 24.29
C ARG A 9 -22.41 4.99 23.36
N ARG A 10 -23.44 5.73 22.95
CA ARG A 10 -24.42 5.30 21.95
C ARG A 10 -23.69 5.01 20.63
N LEU A 11 -23.56 3.73 20.29
CA LEU A 11 -23.27 3.31 18.92
C LEU A 11 -24.52 3.57 18.08
N SER A 12 -24.50 4.63 17.28
CA SER A 12 -25.49 4.90 16.25
C SER A 12 -25.33 3.88 15.13
N THR A 13 -26.18 2.86 15.14
CA THR A 13 -26.41 1.99 13.98
C THR A 13 -27.15 2.77 12.89
N LYS A 14 -26.39 3.43 11.99
CA LYS A 14 -26.90 3.89 10.69
C LYS A 14 -25.91 3.49 9.60
N SER A 15 -26.10 2.29 9.05
CA SER A 15 -25.46 1.86 7.80
C SER A 15 -26.56 1.40 6.84
N THR A 16 -27.18 2.35 6.16
CA THR A 16 -27.81 2.13 4.86
C THR A 16 -26.93 2.82 3.83
N ALA A 17 -26.12 2.06 3.11
CA ALA A 17 -25.17 2.59 2.13
C ALA A 17 -25.91 3.27 0.97
N SER A 18 -26.11 4.59 1.04
CA SER A 18 -26.17 5.41 -0.16
C SER A 18 -24.77 5.45 -0.75
N LEU A 19 -24.62 5.26 -2.07
CA LEU A 19 -23.32 5.50 -2.72
C LEU A 19 -22.81 6.88 -2.32
N ALA A 20 -21.60 6.95 -1.79
CA ALA A 20 -20.94 8.21 -1.51
C ALA A 20 -20.87 9.03 -2.82
N LYS A 21 -21.06 10.34 -2.72
CA LYS A 21 -21.03 11.25 -3.86
C LYS A 21 -19.64 11.85 -4.04
N ASN A 22 -19.27 12.15 -5.27
CA ASN A 22 -18.09 12.96 -5.55
C ASN A 22 -18.36 14.39 -5.10
N ARG A 23 -17.35 15.02 -4.48
CA ARG A 23 -17.43 16.40 -3.96
C ARG A 23 -16.13 17.15 -4.23
N ALA A 24 -16.17 18.18 -5.06
CA ALA A 24 -15.01 18.99 -5.40
C ALA A 24 -15.19 20.46 -5.00
N LEU A 25 -14.08 21.10 -4.64
CA LEU A 25 -13.96 22.55 -4.66
C LEU A 25 -13.57 22.96 -6.09
N VAL A 26 -14.45 23.72 -6.74
CA VAL A 26 -14.17 24.36 -8.03
C VAL A 26 -14.03 25.85 -7.77
N PHE A 27 -13.04 26.53 -8.33
CA PHE A 27 -13.01 27.99 -8.23
C PHE A 27 -12.51 28.69 -9.48
N VAL A 28 -13.10 29.85 -9.75
CA VAL A 28 -12.62 30.80 -10.75
C VAL A 28 -11.38 31.49 -10.22
N LYS A 29 -10.30 31.44 -10.99
CA LYS A 29 -9.00 32.04 -10.65
C LYS A 29 -9.07 33.57 -10.75
N PRO A 30 -8.19 34.31 -10.05
CA PRO A 30 -8.29 35.77 -9.95
C PRO A 30 -8.38 36.54 -11.27
N HIS A 31 -7.63 36.12 -12.29
CA HIS A 31 -7.65 36.79 -13.60
C HIS A 31 -8.99 36.62 -14.35
N ALA A 32 -9.84 35.69 -13.93
CA ALA A 32 -11.10 35.34 -14.60
C ALA A 32 -12.35 35.58 -13.75
N VAL A 33 -12.21 36.20 -12.57
CA VAL A 33 -13.37 36.51 -11.71
C VAL A 33 -14.19 37.66 -12.30
N THR A 34 -15.09 37.33 -13.23
CA THR A 34 -16.14 38.20 -13.77
C THR A 34 -17.50 37.55 -13.54
N ASP A 35 -18.58 38.33 -13.49
CA ASP A 35 -19.92 37.76 -13.29
C ASP A 35 -20.33 36.84 -14.45
N VAL A 36 -19.88 37.17 -15.67
CA VAL A 36 -20.10 36.34 -16.86
C VAL A 36 -19.43 34.96 -16.72
N VAL A 37 -18.19 34.92 -16.22
CA VAL A 37 -17.47 33.65 -16.01
C VAL A 37 -18.10 32.85 -14.86
N LYS A 38 -18.47 33.49 -13.75
CA LYS A 38 -19.15 32.80 -12.63
C LYS A 38 -20.45 32.14 -13.11
N ASP A 39 -21.28 32.88 -13.84
CA ASP A 39 -22.54 32.38 -14.38
C ASP A 39 -22.33 31.27 -15.41
N PHE A 40 -21.30 31.38 -16.24
CA PHE A 40 -20.93 30.34 -17.18
C PHE A 40 -20.52 29.05 -16.50
N VAL A 41 -19.60 29.12 -15.52
CA VAL A 41 -19.16 27.94 -14.75
C VAL A 41 -20.34 27.30 -14.03
N ARG A 42 -21.21 28.08 -13.39
CA ARG A 42 -22.44 27.59 -12.74
C ARG A 42 -23.31 26.79 -13.72
N LYS A 43 -23.62 27.38 -14.88
CA LYS A 43 -24.44 26.73 -15.92
C LYS A 43 -23.81 25.44 -16.45
N GLN A 44 -22.49 25.41 -16.63
CA GLN A 44 -21.78 24.21 -17.11
C GLN A 44 -21.85 23.07 -16.09
N LEU A 45 -21.65 23.37 -14.80
CA LEU A 45 -21.80 22.39 -13.72
C LEU A 45 -23.24 21.84 -13.69
N GLU A 46 -24.24 22.72 -13.66
CA GLU A 46 -25.66 22.34 -13.61
C GLU A 46 -26.09 21.51 -14.84
N ALA A 47 -25.60 21.85 -16.04
CA ALA A 47 -25.89 21.13 -17.28
C ALA A 47 -25.41 19.68 -17.25
N LYS A 48 -24.39 19.37 -16.44
CA LYS A 48 -23.90 18.00 -16.21
C LYS A 48 -24.46 17.36 -14.93
N GLN A 49 -25.55 17.91 -14.38
CA GLN A 49 -26.19 17.44 -13.14
C GLN A 49 -25.28 17.49 -11.91
N VAL A 50 -24.28 18.39 -11.93
CA VAL A 50 -23.46 18.67 -10.76
C VAL A 50 -24.20 19.68 -9.88
N VAL A 51 -24.49 19.29 -8.64
CA VAL A 51 -25.22 20.12 -7.68
C VAL A 51 -24.24 21.05 -6.98
N ILE A 52 -24.52 22.34 -7.00
CA ILE A 52 -23.77 23.33 -6.22
C ILE A 52 -24.41 23.43 -4.85
N THR A 53 -23.67 22.99 -3.83
CA THR A 53 -24.12 22.96 -2.43
C THR A 53 -23.79 24.23 -1.66
N GLN A 54 -22.77 24.96 -2.12
CA GLN A 54 -22.33 26.24 -1.57
C GLN A 54 -21.52 26.97 -2.64
N GLU A 55 -21.57 28.31 -2.65
CA GLU A 55 -20.67 29.15 -3.44
C GLU A 55 -20.32 30.43 -2.66
N GLY A 56 -19.22 31.08 -3.03
CA GLY A 56 -18.77 32.29 -2.35
C GLY A 56 -17.48 32.86 -2.92
N SER A 57 -17.06 34.01 -2.41
CA SER A 57 -15.78 34.65 -2.81
C SER A 57 -14.83 34.77 -1.63
N ILE A 58 -13.53 34.61 -1.89
CA ILE A 58 -12.47 34.80 -0.90
C ILE A 58 -11.50 35.83 -1.47
N ASP A 59 -11.32 36.95 -0.77
CA ASP A 59 -10.48 38.05 -1.22
C ASP A 59 -8.99 37.83 -0.90
N ALA A 60 -8.13 38.61 -1.56
CA ALA A 60 -6.69 38.59 -1.39
C ALA A 60 -6.24 38.74 0.07
N ALA A 61 -6.94 39.55 0.87
CA ALA A 61 -6.59 39.79 2.26
C ALA A 61 -6.81 38.53 3.12
N ALA A 62 -7.93 37.83 2.91
CA ALA A 62 -8.21 36.55 3.54
C ALA A 62 -7.25 35.45 3.07
N ILE A 63 -6.93 35.42 1.76
CA ILE A 63 -5.95 34.48 1.18
C ILE A 63 -4.58 34.65 1.81
N GLU A 64 -4.09 35.89 1.89
CA GLU A 64 -2.79 36.23 2.49
C GLU A 64 -2.77 35.89 3.98
N LYS A 65 -3.78 36.34 4.73
CA LYS A 65 -3.88 36.09 6.19
C LYS A 65 -3.94 34.60 6.51
N GLY A 66 -4.66 33.82 5.70
CA GLY A 66 -4.83 32.38 5.88
C GLY A 66 -3.66 31.54 5.34
N LEU A 67 -2.74 32.16 4.58
CA LEU A 67 -1.75 31.46 3.75
C LEU A 67 -2.39 30.41 2.85
N LEU A 68 -3.57 30.72 2.29
CA LEU A 68 -4.43 29.72 1.65
C LEU A 68 -3.79 29.15 0.38
N VAL A 69 -3.19 30.02 -0.46
CA VAL A 69 -2.51 29.58 -1.68
C VAL A 69 -1.20 28.84 -1.36
N ASP A 70 -0.49 29.25 -0.31
CA ASP A 70 0.73 28.59 0.16
C ASP A 70 0.45 27.17 0.66
N LYS A 71 -0.63 26.97 1.43
CA LYS A 71 -1.07 25.66 1.90
C LYS A 71 -1.62 24.80 0.77
N HIS A 72 -2.37 25.39 -0.15
CA HIS A 72 -2.90 24.68 -1.31
C HIS A 72 -1.78 24.12 -2.21
N PHE A 73 -0.71 24.89 -2.41
CA PHE A 73 0.48 24.45 -3.14
C PHE A 73 1.66 24.10 -2.22
N TYR A 74 1.40 23.46 -1.07
CA TYR A 74 2.40 23.28 -0.01
C TYR A 74 3.72 22.68 -0.49
N ALA A 75 3.69 21.67 -1.36
CA ALA A 75 4.91 21.04 -1.89
C ALA A 75 5.82 22.05 -2.63
N ILE A 76 5.22 22.97 -3.39
CA ILE A 76 5.95 24.01 -4.12
C ILE A 76 6.34 25.14 -3.16
N ALA A 77 5.37 25.63 -2.38
CA ALA A 77 5.48 26.77 -1.48
C ALA A 77 6.51 26.55 -0.37
N SER A 78 6.54 25.35 0.22
CA SER A 78 7.48 25.02 1.30
C SER A 78 8.93 25.15 0.83
N ARG A 79 9.26 24.65 -0.36
CA ARG A 79 10.61 24.77 -0.95
C ARG A 79 10.93 26.18 -1.43
N ALA A 80 9.92 26.94 -1.86
CA ALA A 80 10.08 28.31 -2.31
C ALA A 80 10.23 29.32 -1.16
N THR A 81 9.66 29.04 0.02
CA THR A 81 9.49 30.09 1.05
C THR A 81 9.74 29.67 2.50
N LEU A 82 9.70 28.37 2.83
CA LEU A 82 9.78 27.88 4.22
C LEU A 82 11.08 27.14 4.51
N LEU A 83 11.45 26.18 3.66
CA LEU A 83 12.63 25.35 3.82
C LEU A 83 13.87 26.14 3.44
N LYS A 84 14.90 26.01 4.27
CA LYS A 84 16.25 26.45 3.91
C LYS A 84 16.91 25.41 3.01
N PRO A 85 17.82 25.81 2.11
CA PRO A 85 18.41 24.89 1.14
C PRO A 85 19.08 23.66 1.75
N GLU A 86 19.66 23.76 2.95
CA GLU A 86 20.30 22.64 3.65
C GLU A 86 19.30 21.55 4.10
N LYS A 87 18.00 21.86 4.06
CA LYS A 87 16.90 20.93 4.38
C LYS A 87 16.25 20.33 3.14
N LEU A 88 16.71 20.69 1.94
CA LEU A 88 16.22 20.13 0.69
C LEU A 88 16.96 18.83 0.36
N LEU A 89 16.20 17.78 0.03
CA LEU A 89 16.75 16.51 -0.45
C LEU A 89 17.06 16.61 -1.94
N VAL A 90 18.11 17.33 -2.29
CA VAL A 90 18.54 17.53 -3.68
C VAL A 90 19.17 16.23 -4.22
N PRO A 91 18.75 15.72 -5.40
CA PRO A 91 19.43 14.60 -6.04
C PRO A 91 20.81 15.05 -6.55
N GLU A 92 21.86 14.83 -5.76
CA GLU A 92 23.19 15.41 -6.02
C GLU A 92 23.78 15.03 -7.38
N GLN A 93 23.55 13.79 -7.82
CA GLN A 93 24.02 13.33 -9.13
C GLN A 93 23.35 14.08 -10.28
N GLU A 94 22.03 14.25 -10.22
CA GLU A 94 21.26 14.99 -11.24
C GLU A 94 21.62 16.48 -11.21
N PHE A 95 21.74 17.05 -10.01
CA PHE A 95 22.17 18.43 -9.80
C PHE A 95 23.55 18.69 -10.42
N LYS A 96 24.53 17.82 -10.15
CA LYS A 96 25.86 17.90 -10.74
C LYS A 96 25.82 17.74 -12.26
N ALA A 97 25.01 16.82 -12.78
CA ALA A 97 24.87 16.61 -14.22
C ALA A 97 24.31 17.85 -14.93
N THR A 98 23.34 18.55 -14.33
CA THR A 98 22.74 19.76 -14.93
C THR A 98 23.60 21.01 -14.75
N PHE A 99 24.19 21.20 -13.57
CA PHE A 99 24.84 22.46 -13.21
C PHE A 99 26.37 22.43 -13.17
N GLY A 100 26.97 21.24 -13.29
CA GLY A 100 28.43 21.07 -13.35
C GLY A 100 29.18 21.33 -12.04
N VAL A 101 28.47 21.45 -10.90
CA VAL A 101 29.06 21.71 -9.58
C VAL A 101 28.49 20.76 -8.53
N GLU A 102 29.28 20.45 -7.51
CA GLU A 102 28.86 19.59 -6.40
C GLU A 102 27.86 20.31 -5.49
N TRP A 103 26.82 19.59 -5.05
CA TRP A 103 25.81 20.17 -4.16
C TRP A 103 26.42 20.64 -2.82
N ALA A 104 27.36 19.87 -2.27
CA ALA A 104 28.07 20.22 -1.04
C ALA A 104 28.81 21.56 -1.15
N ASP A 105 29.41 21.86 -2.31
CA ASP A 105 30.12 23.13 -2.54
C ASP A 105 29.16 24.31 -2.69
N VAL A 106 27.99 24.08 -3.31
CA VAL A 106 26.93 25.08 -3.44
C VAL A 106 26.36 25.46 -2.06
N LEU A 107 26.14 24.48 -1.19
CA LEU A 107 25.72 24.72 0.19
C LEU A 107 26.80 25.48 0.98
N LYS A 108 28.06 25.02 0.90
CA LYS A 108 29.19 25.64 1.62
C LYS A 108 29.42 27.09 1.20
N SER A 109 29.20 27.42 -0.07
CA SER A 109 29.34 28.79 -0.60
C SER A 109 28.15 29.70 -0.31
N GLY A 110 27.03 29.16 0.21
CA GLY A 110 25.80 29.93 0.41
C GLY A 110 25.17 30.39 -0.90
N ALA A 111 25.40 29.67 -2.00
CA ALA A 111 24.85 29.97 -3.31
C ALA A 111 23.46 29.35 -3.52
N ALA A 112 23.04 28.40 -2.69
CA ALA A 112 21.67 27.89 -2.73
C ALA A 112 20.69 28.84 -2.03
N LEU A 113 19.50 29.05 -2.61
CA LEU A 113 18.46 29.91 -2.07
C LEU A 113 17.07 29.33 -2.35
N ASN A 114 16.14 29.48 -1.41
CA ASN A 114 14.72 29.41 -1.76
C ASN A 114 14.29 30.72 -2.47
N ALA A 115 13.15 30.71 -3.15
CA ALA A 115 12.64 31.87 -3.90
C ALA A 115 12.51 33.15 -3.05
N ARG A 116 12.03 33.04 -1.81
CA ARG A 116 11.89 34.18 -0.89
C ARG A 116 13.23 34.82 -0.55
N ASP A 117 14.24 34.00 -0.25
CA ASP A 117 15.60 34.46 0.04
C ASP A 117 16.30 34.97 -1.21
N ALA A 118 15.97 34.44 -2.39
CA ALA A 118 16.44 34.97 -3.68
C ALA A 118 15.88 36.38 -3.96
N CYS A 119 14.58 36.64 -3.74
CA CYS A 119 14.01 37.98 -3.82
C CYS A 119 14.78 38.98 -2.93
N LYS A 120 15.10 38.57 -1.70
CA LYS A 120 15.87 39.41 -0.76
C LYS A 120 17.32 39.62 -1.20
N ARG A 121 18.04 38.55 -1.55
CA ARG A 121 19.45 38.61 -1.95
C ARG A 121 19.62 39.46 -3.21
N PHE A 122 18.76 39.23 -4.19
CA PHE A 122 18.81 39.96 -5.43
C PHE A 122 18.16 41.33 -5.33
N GLN A 123 17.39 41.65 -4.29
CA GLN A 123 16.60 42.88 -4.20
C GLN A 123 15.67 43.03 -5.41
N VAL A 124 14.83 42.02 -5.62
CA VAL A 124 13.83 41.94 -6.69
C VAL A 124 12.47 41.58 -6.10
N ASP A 125 11.41 42.06 -6.74
CA ASP A 125 10.06 41.57 -6.48
C ASP A 125 9.82 40.20 -7.15
N ALA A 126 8.60 39.69 -6.98
CA ALA A 126 8.20 38.38 -7.48
C ALA A 126 8.15 38.32 -9.02
N ALA A 127 7.66 39.38 -9.68
CA ALA A 127 7.58 39.48 -11.13
C ALA A 127 8.97 39.48 -11.80
N VAL A 128 9.92 40.23 -11.23
CA VAL A 128 11.31 40.26 -11.71
C VAL A 128 11.98 38.90 -11.49
N LEU A 129 11.80 38.25 -10.32
CA LEU A 129 12.33 36.90 -10.10
C LEU A 129 11.72 35.87 -11.08
N GLY A 130 10.42 35.96 -11.36
CA GLY A 130 9.74 35.11 -12.35
C GLY A 130 10.32 35.27 -13.77
N SER A 131 10.60 36.52 -14.17
CA SER A 131 11.26 36.81 -15.45
C SER A 131 12.67 36.21 -15.53
N MET A 132 13.45 36.34 -14.46
CA MET A 132 14.79 35.73 -14.37
C MET A 132 14.73 34.19 -14.40
N TRP A 133 13.73 33.60 -13.75
CA TRP A 133 13.49 32.16 -13.74
C TRP A 133 13.18 31.63 -15.14
N ASN A 134 12.28 32.29 -15.87
CA ASN A 134 11.91 31.90 -17.23
C ASN A 134 13.11 32.01 -18.18
N LYS A 135 13.89 33.09 -18.06
CA LYS A 135 15.13 33.22 -18.82
C LYS A 135 16.14 32.12 -18.50
N ALA A 136 16.36 31.80 -17.23
CA ALA A 136 17.24 30.69 -16.85
C ALA A 136 16.76 29.35 -17.43
N LYS A 137 15.44 29.13 -17.51
CA LYS A 137 14.86 27.95 -18.15
C LYS A 137 15.10 27.91 -19.65
N GLU A 138 14.96 29.05 -20.35
CA GLU A 138 15.25 29.18 -21.79
C GLU A 138 16.73 28.96 -22.10
N ASP A 139 17.61 29.46 -21.23
CA ASP A 139 19.07 29.35 -21.37
C ASP A 139 19.61 27.95 -20.96
N GLY A 140 18.73 27.00 -20.60
CA GLY A 140 19.11 25.63 -20.20
C GLY A 140 19.66 25.51 -18.76
N HIS A 141 19.56 26.57 -17.96
CA HIS A 141 20.01 26.64 -16.58
C HIS A 141 18.91 26.22 -15.58
N PHE A 142 18.25 25.09 -15.87
CA PHE A 142 17.07 24.63 -15.14
C PHE A 142 17.05 23.11 -14.97
N ALA A 143 16.64 22.66 -13.78
CA ALA A 143 16.48 21.24 -13.44
C ALA A 143 15.10 20.98 -12.84
N LYS A 144 14.50 19.83 -13.17
CA LYS A 144 13.29 19.28 -12.57
C LYS A 144 13.62 17.97 -11.86
N PHE A 145 13.80 18.03 -10.54
CA PHE A 145 14.12 16.87 -9.70
C PHE A 145 12.92 15.98 -9.40
N GLY A 146 11.70 16.50 -9.59
CA GLY A 146 10.47 15.75 -9.33
C GLY A 146 9.23 16.62 -9.38
N SER A 147 8.08 16.05 -9.05
CA SER A 147 6.83 16.81 -8.94
C SER A 147 6.97 17.91 -7.89
N GLY A 148 6.74 19.16 -8.29
CA GLY A 148 6.82 20.32 -7.39
C GLY A 148 8.23 20.69 -6.92
N PHE A 149 9.29 20.10 -7.48
CA PHE A 149 10.69 20.35 -7.07
C PHE A 149 11.57 20.73 -8.26
N TYR A 150 11.89 22.02 -8.33
CA TYR A 150 12.60 22.63 -9.44
C TYR A 150 13.73 23.52 -8.94
N CYS A 151 14.80 23.62 -9.72
CA CYS A 151 15.92 24.51 -9.45
C CYS A 151 16.31 25.24 -10.73
N ALA A 152 16.63 26.53 -10.62
CA ALA A 152 17.22 27.31 -11.70
C ALA A 152 18.48 28.01 -11.22
N LYS A 153 19.53 28.04 -12.04
CA LYS A 153 20.72 28.86 -11.78
C LYS A 153 20.42 30.28 -12.27
N ILE A 154 20.31 31.20 -11.33
CA ILE A 154 19.98 32.61 -11.58
C ILE A 154 21.23 33.46 -11.45
N GLU A 155 21.49 34.26 -12.49
CA GLU A 155 22.59 35.21 -12.54
C GLU A 155 22.02 36.64 -12.67
N ARG A 156 22.47 37.55 -11.80
CA ARG A 156 22.17 38.98 -11.89
C ARG A 156 23.48 39.77 -11.89
N PRO A 157 23.69 40.68 -12.86
CA PRO A 157 24.87 41.56 -12.87
C PRO A 157 25.08 42.27 -11.53
N GLY A 158 26.31 42.24 -11.03
CA GLY A 158 26.67 42.82 -9.73
C GLY A 158 26.37 41.96 -8.51
N THR A 159 25.89 40.72 -8.68
CA THR A 159 25.70 39.75 -7.59
C THR A 159 26.29 38.39 -7.96
N SER A 160 26.65 37.59 -6.96
CA SER A 160 27.03 36.18 -7.21
C SER A 160 25.83 35.38 -7.69
N ALA A 161 26.06 34.49 -8.66
CA ALA A 161 25.06 33.52 -9.13
C ALA A 161 24.49 32.70 -7.96
N ALA A 162 23.21 32.32 -8.06
CA ALA A 162 22.56 31.49 -7.05
C ALA A 162 21.71 30.38 -7.68
N PHE A 163 21.60 29.27 -6.97
CA PHE A 163 20.72 28.16 -7.30
C PHE A 163 19.41 28.34 -6.56
N VAL A 164 18.40 28.80 -7.28
CA VAL A 164 17.11 29.18 -6.71
C VAL A 164 16.12 28.02 -6.85
N PHE A 165 15.45 27.68 -5.75
CA PHE A 165 14.43 26.63 -5.75
C PHE A 165 13.02 27.19 -5.88
N ASN A 166 12.24 26.63 -6.80
CA ASN A 166 10.85 26.98 -7.08
C ASN A 166 10.58 28.50 -7.25
N GLY A 167 11.47 29.23 -7.92
CA GLY A 167 11.45 30.69 -8.09
C GLY A 167 10.16 31.25 -8.69
N PHE A 168 9.53 30.52 -9.61
CA PHE A 168 8.24 30.89 -10.22
C PHE A 168 7.08 31.01 -9.21
N PHE A 169 7.20 30.38 -8.02
CA PHE A 169 6.14 30.36 -7.03
C PHE A 169 5.79 31.76 -6.52
N MET A 170 6.77 32.66 -6.43
CA MET A 170 6.54 34.01 -5.91
C MET A 170 5.58 34.80 -6.82
N GLU A 171 5.80 34.74 -8.14
CA GLU A 171 4.92 35.38 -9.13
C GLU A 171 3.53 34.72 -9.15
N MET A 172 3.49 33.38 -9.10
CA MET A 172 2.22 32.64 -9.03
C MET A 172 1.40 33.02 -7.80
N ARG A 173 2.04 33.15 -6.64
CA ARG A 173 1.42 33.55 -5.38
C ARG A 173 0.85 34.97 -5.47
N GLU A 174 1.60 35.91 -6.04
CA GLU A 174 1.21 37.32 -6.17
C GLU A 174 -0.14 37.50 -6.87
N LYS A 175 -0.45 36.68 -7.87
CA LYS A 175 -1.76 36.69 -8.57
C LYS A 175 -2.96 36.49 -7.65
N TYR A 176 -2.78 35.81 -6.51
CA TYR A 176 -3.85 35.51 -5.56
C TYR A 176 -3.92 36.50 -4.40
N VAL A 177 -2.83 37.20 -4.09
CA VAL A 177 -2.72 38.09 -2.93
C VAL A 177 -2.59 39.56 -3.31
N ALA A 178 -2.52 39.87 -4.61
CA ALA A 178 -2.52 41.24 -5.10
C ALA A 178 -3.77 41.99 -4.62
N PRO A 179 -3.66 43.29 -4.27
CA PRO A 179 -4.82 44.08 -3.88
C PRO A 179 -5.95 44.02 -4.92
N GLY A 180 -7.16 43.69 -4.47
CA GLY A 180 -8.33 43.54 -5.34
C GLY A 180 -8.48 42.17 -6.00
N ALA A 181 -7.49 41.27 -5.89
CA ALA A 181 -7.65 39.89 -6.33
C ALA A 181 -8.64 39.14 -5.42
N SER A 182 -9.34 38.16 -6.00
CA SER A 182 -10.19 37.24 -5.27
C SER A 182 -10.31 35.93 -6.04
N ILE A 183 -10.79 34.88 -5.39
CA ILE A 183 -11.36 33.71 -6.07
C ILE A 183 -12.86 33.66 -5.86
N HIS A 184 -13.58 33.00 -6.76
CA HIS A 184 -14.98 32.64 -6.56
C HIS A 184 -15.13 31.12 -6.61
N TYR A 185 -15.55 30.48 -5.51
CA TYR A 185 -15.61 29.04 -5.38
C TYR A 185 -17.03 28.49 -5.44
N PHE A 186 -17.15 27.23 -5.85
CA PHE A 186 -18.33 26.39 -5.85
C PHE A 186 -17.98 25.06 -5.16
N LEU A 187 -18.81 24.61 -4.22
CA LEU A 187 -18.78 23.24 -3.71
C LEU A 187 -19.72 22.38 -4.54
N ALA A 188 -19.12 21.70 -5.50
CA ALA A 188 -19.78 20.82 -6.46
C ALA A 188 -19.95 19.41 -5.87
N GLU A 189 -21.15 18.85 -5.96
CA GLU A 189 -21.49 17.49 -5.55
C GLU A 189 -22.21 16.74 -6.68
N TRP A 190 -21.79 15.51 -6.98
CA TRP A 190 -22.44 14.69 -8.01
C TRP A 190 -22.28 13.19 -7.76
N SER A 191 -23.05 12.40 -8.49
CA SER A 191 -23.01 10.94 -8.45
C SER A 191 -21.84 10.41 -9.31
N PRO A 192 -20.95 9.56 -8.78
CA PRO A 192 -19.86 8.97 -9.57
C PRO A 192 -20.36 8.05 -10.69
N VAL A 193 -21.62 7.60 -10.64
CA VAL A 193 -22.25 6.79 -11.69
C VAL A 193 -22.58 7.61 -12.92
N ASP A 194 -22.96 8.88 -12.72
CA ASP A 194 -23.44 9.76 -13.79
C ASP A 194 -22.28 10.56 -14.42
N LEU A 195 -21.24 10.84 -13.63
CA LEU A 195 -20.03 11.54 -14.08
C LEU A 195 -18.84 11.09 -13.22
N SER A 196 -17.88 10.39 -13.83
CA SER A 196 -16.65 10.02 -13.12
C SER A 196 -15.78 11.25 -12.84
N TRP A 197 -14.92 11.17 -11.83
CA TRP A 197 -13.98 12.25 -11.51
C TRP A 197 -13.05 12.59 -12.69
N LEU A 198 -12.59 11.54 -13.40
CA LEU A 198 -11.80 11.69 -14.62
C LEU A 198 -12.54 12.51 -15.68
N ASP A 199 -13.80 12.17 -15.97
CA ASP A 199 -14.60 12.88 -16.98
C ASP A 199 -14.99 14.29 -16.51
N PHE A 200 -15.22 14.48 -15.21
CA PHE A 200 -15.40 15.79 -14.61
C PHE A 200 -14.20 16.71 -14.88
N ARG A 201 -12.96 16.22 -14.71
CA ARG A 201 -11.75 17.01 -15.00
C ARG A 201 -11.44 17.11 -16.49
N ALA A 202 -11.50 16.01 -17.22
CA ALA A 202 -11.03 15.98 -18.61
C ALA A 202 -12.04 16.55 -19.61
N LYS A 203 -13.34 16.30 -19.41
CA LYS A 203 -14.40 16.67 -20.37
C LYS A 203 -15.19 17.89 -19.94
N LEU A 204 -15.59 17.97 -18.66
CA LEU A 204 -16.35 19.13 -18.18
C LEU A 204 -15.45 20.32 -17.91
N LEU A 205 -14.41 20.16 -17.08
CA LEU A 205 -13.50 21.25 -16.77
C LEU A 205 -12.53 21.53 -17.93
N GLY A 206 -11.95 20.47 -18.50
CA GLY A 206 -10.90 20.53 -19.52
C GLY A 206 -9.49 20.40 -18.92
N PRO A 207 -8.50 19.91 -19.68
CA PRO A 207 -7.09 19.81 -19.25
C PRO A 207 -6.48 21.16 -18.87
N THR A 208 -5.37 21.13 -18.13
CA THR A 208 -4.71 22.33 -17.58
C THR A 208 -4.26 23.29 -18.68
N ASP A 209 -3.82 22.78 -19.83
CA ASP A 209 -3.55 23.57 -21.03
C ASP A 209 -4.85 23.78 -21.82
N PRO A 210 -5.42 25.00 -21.78
CA PRO A 210 -6.71 25.26 -22.41
C PRO A 210 -6.67 25.16 -23.95
N SER A 211 -5.48 25.29 -24.56
CA SER A 211 -5.32 25.21 -26.02
C SER A 211 -5.57 23.80 -26.57
N THR A 212 -5.45 22.79 -25.71
CA THR A 212 -5.70 21.37 -26.03
C THR A 212 -7.02 20.85 -25.44
N ALA A 213 -7.76 21.71 -24.73
CA ALA A 213 -9.00 21.33 -24.09
C ALA A 213 -10.13 21.13 -25.10
N PRO A 214 -11.07 20.19 -24.86
CA PRO A 214 -12.28 20.08 -25.67
C PRO A 214 -12.97 21.45 -25.74
N SER A 215 -13.41 21.86 -26.93
CA SER A 215 -13.98 23.20 -27.14
C SER A 215 -15.25 23.46 -26.33
N ASP A 216 -15.95 22.40 -25.94
CA ASP A 216 -17.16 22.41 -25.10
C ASP A 216 -16.86 22.25 -23.60
N SER A 217 -15.60 22.09 -23.20
CA SER A 217 -15.20 22.13 -21.79
C SER A 217 -15.09 23.57 -21.29
N ILE A 218 -15.19 23.78 -19.97
CA ILE A 218 -15.08 25.11 -19.36
C ILE A 218 -13.79 25.83 -19.79
N ARG A 219 -12.64 25.17 -19.70
CA ARG A 219 -11.35 25.75 -20.08
C ARG A 219 -11.26 25.98 -21.59
N GLY A 220 -11.74 25.04 -22.41
CA GLY A 220 -11.72 25.18 -23.87
C GLY A 220 -12.60 26.34 -24.36
N THR A 221 -13.80 26.49 -23.79
CA THR A 221 -14.70 27.61 -24.11
C THR A 221 -14.12 28.93 -23.63
N LEU A 222 -13.59 29.01 -22.39
CA LEU A 222 -12.90 30.21 -21.90
C LEU A 222 -11.69 30.57 -22.78
N PHE A 223 -10.98 29.59 -23.33
CA PHE A 223 -9.84 29.81 -24.23
C PHE A 223 -10.25 30.33 -25.60
N ALA A 224 -11.29 29.74 -26.19
CA ALA A 224 -11.77 30.08 -27.52
C ALA A 224 -12.48 31.45 -27.53
N GLU A 225 -13.24 31.76 -26.48
CA GLU A 225 -14.13 32.92 -26.43
C GLU A 225 -13.72 33.94 -25.33
N TRP A 226 -12.47 33.95 -24.89
CA TRP A 226 -11.99 34.73 -23.74
C TRP A 226 -12.42 36.21 -23.73
N GLN A 227 -12.50 36.85 -24.90
CA GLN A 227 -12.92 38.25 -25.02
C GLN A 227 -14.40 38.45 -24.64
N SER A 228 -15.29 37.51 -24.98
CA SER A 228 -16.72 37.59 -24.65
C SER A 228 -16.97 37.43 -23.15
N PHE A 229 -16.06 36.73 -22.45
CA PHE A 229 -16.04 36.57 -21.00
C PHE A 229 -15.42 37.77 -20.25
N GLY A 230 -14.92 38.77 -20.99
CA GLY A 230 -14.29 39.96 -20.41
C GLY A 230 -12.90 39.71 -19.85
N LEU A 231 -12.20 38.68 -20.32
CA LEU A 231 -10.82 38.41 -19.91
C LEU A 231 -9.86 39.38 -20.59
N ASN A 232 -8.79 39.79 -19.90
CA ASN A 232 -7.81 40.75 -20.44
C ASN A 232 -6.82 40.12 -21.43
N ARG A 233 -6.69 38.79 -21.40
CA ARG A 233 -5.84 38.02 -22.30
C ARG A 233 -6.42 36.63 -22.49
N GLN A 234 -5.99 35.97 -23.56
CA GLN A 234 -6.29 34.57 -23.78
C GLN A 234 -5.72 33.72 -22.63
N PRO A 235 -6.51 32.79 -22.06
CA PRO A 235 -6.03 31.84 -21.05
C PRO A 235 -4.80 31.05 -21.50
N ASP A 236 -3.90 30.78 -20.56
CA ASP A 236 -2.73 29.93 -20.75
C ASP A 236 -2.67 28.84 -19.67
N ILE A 237 -1.59 28.05 -19.62
CA ILE A 237 -1.42 26.96 -18.65
C ILE A 237 -1.47 27.47 -17.20
N SER A 238 -0.93 28.66 -16.90
CA SER A 238 -0.95 29.25 -15.56
C SER A 238 -2.32 29.85 -15.26
N ASP A 239 -2.83 30.65 -16.18
CA ASP A 239 -4.06 31.42 -16.09
C ASP A 239 -5.14 30.79 -16.97
N ASN A 240 -5.51 29.56 -16.63
CA ASN A 240 -6.49 28.73 -17.34
C ASN A 240 -7.95 28.94 -16.92
N GLY A 241 -8.29 30.11 -16.35
CA GLY A 241 -9.64 30.45 -15.90
C GLY A 241 -10.10 29.79 -14.59
N VAL A 242 -9.99 28.46 -14.45
CA VAL A 242 -10.60 27.70 -13.35
C VAL A 242 -9.70 26.63 -12.75
N HIS A 243 -9.88 26.39 -11.44
CA HIS A 243 -9.35 25.25 -10.68
C HIS A 243 -10.47 24.27 -10.34
N ALA A 244 -10.14 22.98 -10.25
CA ALA A 244 -10.97 22.01 -9.53
C ALA A 244 -10.09 20.97 -8.82
N SER A 245 -10.60 20.45 -7.69
CA SER A 245 -9.97 19.35 -6.96
C SER A 245 -9.60 18.17 -7.86
N ALA A 246 -8.39 17.63 -7.70
CA ALA A 246 -7.90 16.52 -8.52
C ALA A 246 -8.35 15.13 -8.05
N SER A 247 -8.80 15.01 -6.80
CA SER A 247 -9.32 13.79 -6.19
C SER A 247 -10.21 14.09 -4.97
N PRO A 248 -10.99 13.13 -4.45
CA PRO A 248 -11.73 13.27 -3.19
C PRO A 248 -10.86 13.67 -2.00
N MET A 249 -9.63 13.15 -1.93
CA MET A 249 -8.66 13.47 -0.88
C MET A 249 -8.17 14.91 -0.98
N GLU A 250 -7.78 15.36 -2.16
CA GLU A 250 -7.40 16.77 -2.37
C GLU A 250 -8.58 17.70 -2.15
N ALA A 251 -9.80 17.27 -2.50
CA ALA A 251 -11.00 18.04 -2.24
C ALA A 251 -11.25 18.21 -0.73
N LEU A 252 -11.00 17.18 0.09
CA LEU A 252 -11.03 17.28 1.56
C LEU A 252 -9.98 18.29 2.04
N PHE A 253 -8.73 18.17 1.59
CA PHE A 253 -7.65 19.10 1.95
C PHE A 253 -7.97 20.54 1.58
N GLU A 254 -8.55 20.76 0.41
CA GLU A 254 -8.96 22.06 -0.07
C GLU A 254 -10.10 22.65 0.76
N ARG A 255 -11.11 21.86 1.14
CA ARG A 255 -12.20 22.33 2.01
C ARG A 255 -11.70 22.64 3.42
N MET A 256 -10.78 21.84 3.96
CA MET A 256 -10.11 22.13 5.23
C MET A 256 -9.32 23.44 5.16
N ASN A 257 -8.60 23.67 4.06
CA ASN A 257 -7.76 24.84 3.88
C ASN A 257 -8.57 26.12 3.59
N TRP A 258 -9.37 26.12 2.52
CA TRP A 258 -10.05 27.29 1.99
C TRP A 258 -11.31 27.68 2.77
N LEU A 259 -12.01 26.70 3.34
CA LEU A 259 -13.30 26.90 4.00
C LEU A 259 -13.26 26.64 5.51
N GLY A 260 -12.14 26.13 6.04
CA GLY A 260 -12.00 25.83 7.47
C GLY A 260 -12.86 24.66 7.96
N VAL A 261 -13.37 23.82 7.05
CA VAL A 261 -14.17 22.64 7.39
C VAL A 261 -13.28 21.63 8.14
N LYS A 262 -13.74 21.11 9.27
CA LYS A 262 -13.00 20.05 9.97
C LYS A 262 -13.19 18.71 9.28
N MET A 263 -12.20 17.84 9.36
CA MET A 263 -12.29 16.52 8.70
C MET A 263 -13.45 15.68 9.22
N GLU A 264 -13.74 15.73 10.53
CA GLU A 264 -14.92 15.07 11.14
C GLU A 264 -16.27 15.74 10.81
N GLU A 265 -16.28 16.89 10.16
CA GLU A 265 -17.50 17.55 9.65
C GLU A 265 -17.63 17.40 8.13
N ASP A 266 -16.63 16.81 7.47
CA ASP A 266 -16.60 16.55 6.04
C ASP A 266 -17.02 15.11 5.72
N PRO A 267 -18.00 14.86 4.84
CA PRO A 267 -18.44 13.49 4.59
C PRO A 267 -17.40 12.53 4.05
N PHE A 268 -16.38 13.00 3.31
CA PHE A 268 -15.27 12.13 2.92
C PHE A 268 -14.33 11.88 4.10
N GLY A 269 -14.06 12.90 4.90
CA GLY A 269 -13.30 12.77 6.14
C GLY A 269 -13.96 11.81 7.14
N GLU A 270 -15.26 11.93 7.39
CA GLU A 270 -16.04 11.00 8.22
C GLU A 270 -15.89 9.55 7.73
N ILE A 271 -16.01 9.29 6.42
CA ILE A 271 -15.84 7.94 5.86
C ILE A 271 -14.44 7.38 6.12
N LEU A 272 -13.39 8.22 6.04
CA LEU A 272 -12.01 7.78 6.32
C LEU A 272 -11.83 7.46 7.82
N LEU A 273 -12.35 8.32 8.70
CA LEU A 273 -12.30 8.12 10.15
C LEU A 273 -13.06 6.87 10.58
N GLU A 274 -14.25 6.62 10.02
CA GLU A 274 -15.04 5.41 10.26
C GLU A 274 -14.35 4.11 9.81
N LYS A 275 -13.35 4.22 8.92
CA LYS A 275 -12.58 3.09 8.40
C LYS A 275 -11.15 3.04 8.94
N ASP A 276 -10.94 3.62 10.13
CA ASP A 276 -9.70 3.58 10.90
C ASP A 276 -8.50 4.31 10.25
N VAL A 277 -8.75 5.27 9.34
CA VAL A 277 -7.70 6.21 8.88
C VAL A 277 -7.65 7.36 9.87
N THR A 278 -6.63 7.41 10.73
CA THR A 278 -6.62 8.36 11.86
C THR A 278 -6.44 9.82 11.44
N PRO A 279 -6.91 10.80 12.24
CA PRO A 279 -6.68 12.22 11.99
C PRO A 279 -5.20 12.58 11.79
N GLU A 280 -4.29 11.95 12.54
CA GLU A 280 -2.85 12.17 12.45
C GLU A 280 -2.30 11.70 11.12
N LEU A 281 -2.82 10.60 10.58
CA LEU A 281 -2.43 10.09 9.27
C LEU A 281 -2.92 11.03 8.15
N ILE A 282 -4.19 11.47 8.22
CA ILE A 282 -4.76 12.44 7.27
C ILE A 282 -3.95 13.76 7.31
N ALA A 283 -3.56 14.24 8.49
CA ALA A 283 -2.73 15.43 8.63
C ALA A 283 -1.32 15.27 8.04
N LYS A 284 -0.74 14.06 8.07
CA LYS A 284 0.53 13.77 7.37
C LYS A 284 0.33 13.74 5.85
N TRP A 285 -0.74 13.12 5.39
CA TRP A 285 -1.14 13.01 4.00
C TRP A 285 -1.39 14.37 3.33
N HIS A 286 -1.84 15.36 4.10
CA HIS A 286 -2.01 16.74 3.64
C HIS A 286 -0.71 17.37 3.06
N ARG A 287 0.46 16.82 3.37
CA ARG A 287 1.76 17.27 2.83
C ARG A 287 2.17 16.55 1.54
N ASP A 288 1.27 15.78 0.94
CA ASP A 288 1.51 14.95 -0.24
C ASP A 288 2.76 14.05 -0.12
N PRO A 289 2.81 13.14 0.87
CA PRO A 289 3.96 12.28 1.08
C PRO A 289 4.13 11.27 -0.07
N GLN A 290 5.33 10.71 -0.19
CA GLN A 290 5.54 9.51 -1.00
C GLN A 290 4.85 8.32 -0.33
N VAL A 291 4.03 7.59 -1.10
CA VAL A 291 3.29 6.41 -0.66
C VAL A 291 3.54 5.26 -1.62
N SER A 292 3.39 4.04 -1.12
CA SER A 292 3.47 2.83 -1.93
C SER A 292 2.17 2.05 -1.83
N TYR A 293 1.66 1.55 -2.95
CA TYR A 293 0.43 0.78 -3.04
C TYR A 293 0.52 -0.28 -4.15
N GLY A 294 -0.38 -1.27 -4.13
CA GLY A 294 -0.26 -2.46 -4.98
C GLY A 294 0.71 -3.52 -4.43
N ARG A 295 0.74 -4.71 -5.07
CA ARG A 295 1.46 -5.90 -4.59
C ARG A 295 2.38 -6.46 -5.68
N GLY A 296 3.50 -7.07 -5.27
CA GLY A 296 4.45 -7.73 -6.17
C GLY A 296 5.05 -6.79 -7.22
N SER A 297 5.18 -7.25 -8.47
CA SER A 297 5.67 -6.46 -9.61
C SER A 297 4.75 -5.30 -10.00
N ALA A 298 3.53 -5.23 -9.44
CA ALA A 298 2.57 -4.14 -9.63
C ALA A 298 2.63 -3.07 -8.51
N LYS A 299 3.62 -3.13 -7.61
CA LYS A 299 3.83 -2.09 -6.59
C LYS A 299 4.24 -0.78 -7.24
N VAL A 300 3.46 0.27 -7.00
CA VAL A 300 3.74 1.64 -7.45
C VAL A 300 4.17 2.46 -6.25
N THR A 301 5.17 3.33 -6.42
CA THR A 301 5.56 4.34 -5.43
C THR A 301 5.54 5.70 -6.08
N GLY A 302 4.88 6.66 -5.44
CA GLY A 302 4.68 8.02 -5.95
C GLY A 302 4.07 8.92 -4.89
N SER A 303 3.71 10.15 -5.25
CA SER A 303 3.03 11.03 -4.30
C SER A 303 1.61 10.54 -4.02
N LEU A 304 1.09 10.84 -2.82
CA LEU A 304 -0.27 10.47 -2.42
C LEU A 304 -1.31 11.05 -3.39
N CYS A 305 -1.19 12.33 -3.74
CA CYS A 305 -2.12 12.98 -4.66
C CYS A 305 -2.11 12.28 -6.02
N ALA A 306 -0.94 11.96 -6.58
CA ALA A 306 -0.84 11.22 -7.83
C ALA A 306 -1.45 9.80 -7.73
N ALA A 307 -1.34 9.15 -6.57
CA ALA A 307 -1.92 7.83 -6.33
C ALA A 307 -3.46 7.82 -6.29
N LEU A 308 -4.06 8.98 -6.03
CA LEU A 308 -5.51 9.17 -5.81
C LEU A 308 -6.18 10.01 -6.90
N GLU A 309 -5.40 10.61 -7.79
CA GLU A 309 -5.85 11.46 -8.89
C GLU A 309 -6.90 10.75 -9.75
N ASP A 310 -7.95 11.49 -10.12
CA ASP A 310 -9.05 11.03 -10.98
C ASP A 310 -9.86 9.83 -10.47
N LEU A 311 -9.64 9.39 -9.23
CA LEU A 311 -10.45 8.35 -8.61
C LEU A 311 -11.79 8.91 -8.12
N ASP A 312 -12.86 8.18 -8.43
CA ASP A 312 -14.15 8.39 -7.77
C ASP A 312 -14.07 8.06 -6.27
N VAL A 313 -14.98 8.65 -5.50
CA VAL A 313 -14.99 8.60 -4.03
C VAL A 313 -14.86 7.18 -3.46
N ASP A 314 -15.52 6.18 -4.04
CA ASP A 314 -15.47 4.79 -3.59
C ASP A 314 -14.07 4.18 -3.79
N ARG A 315 -13.50 4.33 -4.99
CA ARG A 315 -12.16 3.85 -5.33
C ARG A 315 -11.08 4.60 -4.57
N CYS A 316 -11.28 5.89 -4.34
CA CYS A 316 -10.40 6.74 -3.56
C CYS A 316 -10.36 6.26 -2.11
N VAL A 317 -11.51 5.98 -1.48
CA VAL A 317 -11.55 5.37 -0.14
C VAL A 317 -10.82 4.03 -0.14
N THR A 318 -11.11 3.12 -1.08
CA THR A 318 -10.42 1.82 -1.14
C THR A 318 -8.91 1.97 -1.26
N ARG A 319 -8.43 2.89 -2.11
CA ARG A 319 -7.00 3.15 -2.28
C ARG A 319 -6.39 3.83 -1.06
N CYS A 320 -7.10 4.73 -0.38
CA CYS A 320 -6.65 5.30 0.89
C CYS A 320 -6.50 4.21 1.95
N LEU A 321 -7.41 3.24 2.01
CA LEU A 321 -7.29 2.10 2.91
C LEU A 321 -6.13 1.19 2.52
N ASP A 322 -5.91 0.95 1.22
CA ASP A 322 -4.75 0.21 0.74
C ASP A 322 -3.46 0.92 1.16
N ILE A 323 -3.36 2.23 0.92
CA ILE A 323 -2.20 3.06 1.32
C ILE A 323 -2.03 3.12 2.85
N ALA A 324 -3.12 3.20 3.60
CA ALA A 324 -3.10 3.17 5.07
C ALA A 324 -2.66 1.80 5.59
N ARG A 325 -3.06 0.71 4.92
CA ARG A 325 -2.72 -0.68 5.26
C ARG A 325 -1.32 -1.10 4.78
N THR A 326 -0.81 -0.51 3.70
CA THR A 326 0.58 -0.74 3.21
C THR A 326 1.62 0.09 3.97
N GLY A 327 1.20 1.10 4.76
CA GLY A 327 1.89 1.49 6.00
C GLY A 327 3.26 2.17 5.91
N ARG A 328 3.47 3.18 5.05
CA ARG A 328 4.66 4.05 5.20
C ARG A 328 4.36 5.39 5.86
N THR A 329 4.03 5.39 7.16
CA THR A 329 4.29 6.54 8.07
C THR A 329 4.54 6.12 9.55
N HIS A 330 5.81 6.19 9.98
CA HIS A 330 6.45 6.38 11.31
C HIS A 330 5.72 6.33 12.70
N VAL A 331 4.47 5.88 12.90
CA VAL A 331 3.90 5.89 14.28
C VAL A 331 3.50 4.51 14.83
N THR A 332 3.41 3.48 14.01
CA THR A 332 3.16 2.10 14.48
C THR A 332 3.76 1.09 13.51
N VAL A 333 5.05 1.21 13.21
CA VAL A 333 5.80 0.09 12.65
C VAL A 333 6.51 -0.62 13.79
N HIS A 334 6.39 -1.95 13.85
CA HIS A 334 7.20 -2.70 14.81
C HIS A 334 8.65 -2.67 14.33
N ASN A 335 9.56 -2.36 15.25
CA ASN A 335 10.98 -2.37 14.93
C ASN A 335 11.40 -3.75 14.41
N ASN A 336 12.33 -3.74 13.46
CA ASN A 336 13.06 -4.95 13.10
C ASN A 336 13.99 -5.31 14.27
N ARG A 337 14.05 -6.59 14.61
CA ARG A 337 14.95 -7.10 15.66
C ARG A 337 15.62 -8.39 15.21
N ALA A 338 16.92 -8.31 14.91
CA ALA A 338 17.72 -9.44 14.47
C ALA A 338 18.61 -9.97 15.60
N PHE A 339 18.90 -11.26 15.51
CA PHE A 339 20.02 -11.90 16.20
C PHE A 339 21.19 -11.98 15.22
N VAL A 340 22.35 -11.45 15.63
CA VAL A 340 23.58 -11.42 14.82
C VAL A 340 24.69 -12.04 15.65
N PHE A 341 25.53 -12.88 15.06
CA PHE A 341 26.73 -13.35 15.75
C PHE A 341 27.96 -13.41 14.87
N ILE A 342 29.10 -13.16 15.48
CA ILE A 342 30.43 -13.39 14.90
C ILE A 342 30.75 -14.87 15.05
N LYS A 343 31.06 -15.52 13.92
CA LYS A 343 31.40 -16.94 13.86
C LYS A 343 32.74 -17.22 14.55
N PRO A 344 32.98 -18.44 15.06
CA PRO A 344 34.14 -18.76 15.89
C PRO A 344 35.50 -18.37 15.28
N HIS A 345 35.70 -18.55 13.97
CA HIS A 345 36.96 -18.20 13.29
C HIS A 345 37.25 -16.69 13.24
N ALA A 346 36.25 -15.83 13.49
CA ALA A 346 36.35 -14.39 13.39
C ALA A 346 36.16 -13.68 14.75
N VAL A 347 36.08 -14.41 15.86
CA VAL A 347 35.91 -13.80 17.19
C VAL A 347 37.24 -13.18 17.67
N THR A 348 37.54 -12.00 17.14
CA THR A 348 38.66 -11.17 17.57
C THR A 348 38.15 -9.85 18.15
N ARG A 349 38.96 -9.15 18.95
CA ARG A 349 38.61 -7.82 19.45
C ARG A 349 38.35 -6.83 18.31
N ALA A 350 39.09 -6.94 17.22
CA ALA A 350 38.96 -6.04 16.07
C ALA A 350 37.62 -6.25 15.33
N VAL A 351 37.22 -7.50 15.10
CA VAL A 351 35.92 -7.81 14.47
C VAL A 351 34.75 -7.42 15.38
N LYS A 352 34.84 -7.67 16.70
CA LYS A 352 33.82 -7.21 17.66
C LYS A 352 33.61 -5.69 17.58
N ASN A 353 34.71 -4.94 17.51
CA ASN A 353 34.66 -3.48 17.40
C ASN A 353 34.10 -3.03 16.04
N LEU A 354 34.51 -3.66 14.94
CA LEU A 354 33.99 -3.37 13.60
C LEU A 354 32.47 -3.55 13.55
N VAL A 355 31.96 -4.70 14.00
CA VAL A 355 30.52 -5.01 13.98
C VAL A 355 29.73 -4.03 14.84
N ARG A 356 30.22 -3.73 16.06
CA ARG A 356 29.58 -2.74 16.93
C ARG A 356 29.56 -1.35 16.30
N GLN A 357 30.68 -0.90 15.72
CA GLN A 357 30.79 0.40 15.08
C GLN A 357 29.79 0.54 13.93
N VAL A 358 29.65 -0.48 13.08
CA VAL A 358 28.68 -0.47 11.98
C VAL A 358 27.24 -0.29 12.50
N PHE A 359 26.87 -0.96 13.60
CA PHE A 359 25.55 -0.78 14.20
C PHE A 359 25.35 0.63 14.78
N GLU A 360 26.37 1.19 15.43
CA GLU A 360 26.34 2.55 15.97
C GLU A 360 26.22 3.62 14.87
N ASP A 361 26.99 3.48 13.79
CA ASP A 361 27.00 4.38 12.63
C ASP A 361 25.64 4.41 11.90
N LEU A 362 24.94 3.27 11.89
CA LEU A 362 23.60 3.12 11.32
C LEU A 362 22.47 3.41 12.32
N HIS A 363 22.80 3.91 13.51
CA HIS A 363 21.85 4.23 14.58
C HIS A 363 20.97 3.04 15.00
N MET A 364 21.48 1.81 14.86
CA MET A 364 20.83 0.60 15.33
C MET A 364 21.05 0.46 16.85
N ARG A 365 20.03 0.03 17.58
CA ARG A 365 20.14 -0.17 19.03
C ARG A 365 20.61 -1.58 19.32
N VAL A 366 21.78 -1.72 19.94
CA VAL A 366 22.22 -2.98 20.53
C VAL A 366 21.46 -3.21 21.83
N MET A 367 20.49 -4.12 21.80
CA MET A 367 19.62 -4.44 22.94
C MET A 367 20.30 -5.41 23.92
N GLN A 368 21.11 -6.32 23.39
CA GLN A 368 21.84 -7.31 24.16
C GLN A 368 23.11 -7.68 23.40
N GLU A 369 24.17 -7.99 24.12
CA GLU A 369 25.45 -8.45 23.57
C GLU A 369 26.05 -9.47 24.54
N GLY A 370 26.67 -10.52 24.02
CA GLY A 370 27.28 -11.53 24.87
C GLY A 370 28.08 -12.58 24.12
N VAL A 371 28.53 -13.58 24.88
CA VAL A 371 29.31 -14.71 24.40
C VAL A 371 28.52 -15.99 24.66
N VAL A 372 28.60 -16.95 23.74
CA VAL A 372 28.15 -18.33 23.96
C VAL A 372 29.33 -19.25 23.65
N GLU A 373 29.78 -19.98 24.67
CA GLU A 373 30.97 -20.85 24.61
C GLU A 373 30.64 -22.21 23.99
N ALA A 374 31.64 -22.88 23.41
CA ALA A 374 31.51 -24.18 22.74
C ALA A 374 30.77 -25.23 23.57
N GLU A 375 31.05 -25.29 24.88
CA GLU A 375 30.42 -26.24 25.80
C GLU A 375 28.90 -26.00 25.88
N GLN A 376 28.47 -24.74 25.94
CA GLN A 376 27.06 -24.37 25.96
C GLN A 376 26.38 -24.68 24.61
N ILE A 377 27.09 -24.46 23.50
CA ILE A 377 26.61 -24.79 22.15
C ILE A 377 26.40 -26.29 22.01
N ASP A 378 27.34 -27.09 22.50
CA ASP A 378 27.29 -28.56 22.41
C ASP A 378 26.21 -29.14 23.32
N GLU A 379 26.19 -28.77 24.61
CA GLU A 379 25.20 -29.23 25.59
C GLU A 379 23.76 -28.86 25.18
N GLY A 380 23.56 -27.63 24.67
CA GLY A 380 22.27 -27.15 24.20
C GLY A 380 21.87 -27.63 22.81
N MET A 381 22.78 -28.28 22.08
CA MET A 381 22.65 -28.60 20.65
C MET A 381 22.25 -27.38 19.81
N LEU A 382 22.80 -26.20 20.14
CA LEU A 382 22.31 -24.92 19.62
C LEU A 382 22.54 -24.79 18.12
N VAL A 383 23.70 -25.23 17.63
CA VAL A 383 24.01 -25.24 16.19
C VAL A 383 23.17 -26.29 15.44
N ASP A 384 22.87 -27.42 16.06
CA ASP A 384 22.02 -28.47 15.50
C ASP A 384 20.58 -27.96 15.31
N ARG A 385 20.04 -27.24 16.30
CA ARG A 385 18.71 -26.61 16.23
C ARG A 385 18.65 -25.46 15.23
N GLN A 386 19.68 -24.60 15.17
CA GLN A 386 19.79 -23.53 14.17
C GLN A 386 19.67 -24.08 12.75
N TYR A 387 20.35 -25.19 12.49
CA TYR A 387 20.42 -25.82 11.18
C TYR A 387 19.59 -27.11 11.13
N TYR A 388 18.43 -27.12 11.82
CA TYR A 388 17.62 -28.33 12.03
C TYR A 388 17.36 -29.12 10.75
N ALA A 389 17.07 -28.44 9.63
CA ALA A 389 16.78 -29.09 8.35
C ALA A 389 17.93 -29.97 7.84
N ILE A 390 19.19 -29.59 8.08
CA ILE A 390 20.37 -30.38 7.68
C ILE A 390 20.89 -31.25 8.82
N ALA A 391 20.79 -30.78 10.07
CA ALA A 391 21.23 -31.48 11.27
C ALA A 391 20.38 -32.72 11.54
N SER A 392 19.05 -32.61 11.43
CA SER A 392 18.14 -33.75 11.63
C SER A 392 18.49 -34.96 10.76
N LYS A 393 18.87 -34.72 9.50
CA LYS A 393 19.30 -35.75 8.54
C LYS A 393 20.72 -36.25 8.77
N ALA A 394 21.56 -35.44 9.42
CA ALA A 394 22.95 -35.75 9.70
C ALA A 394 23.14 -36.46 11.05
N THR A 395 22.29 -36.20 12.05
CA THR A 395 22.54 -36.59 13.45
C THR A 395 21.34 -37.15 14.22
N LEU A 396 20.10 -36.87 13.80
CA LEU A 396 18.90 -37.22 14.58
C LEU A 396 18.11 -38.40 14.00
N LEU A 397 17.88 -38.41 12.69
CA LEU A 397 17.07 -39.41 12.01
C LEU A 397 17.93 -40.58 11.53
N ALA A 398 17.47 -41.80 11.80
CA ALA A 398 18.06 -43.00 11.22
C ALA A 398 17.82 -43.03 9.69
N PRO A 399 18.69 -43.67 8.89
CA PRO A 399 18.55 -43.67 7.43
C PRO A 399 17.18 -44.11 6.90
N ASP A 400 16.51 -45.06 7.55
CA ASP A 400 15.19 -45.58 7.20
C ASP A 400 14.02 -44.64 7.54
N GLU A 401 14.25 -43.64 8.39
CA GLU A 401 13.28 -42.60 8.74
C GLU A 401 13.35 -41.37 7.80
N GLN A 402 14.34 -41.32 6.91
CA GLN A 402 14.57 -40.17 6.04
C GLN A 402 13.82 -40.28 4.70
N PRO A 403 13.26 -39.18 4.17
CA PRO A 403 12.47 -39.19 2.94
C PRO A 403 13.36 -39.22 1.69
N VAL A 404 14.15 -40.27 1.51
CA VAL A 404 15.05 -40.44 0.35
C VAL A 404 14.24 -40.80 -0.90
N PRO A 405 14.38 -40.04 -2.01
CA PRO A 405 13.78 -40.43 -3.28
C PRO A 405 14.55 -41.62 -3.88
N ALA A 406 14.02 -42.83 -3.73
CA ALA A 406 14.69 -44.08 -4.11
C ALA A 406 15.16 -44.09 -5.58
N GLU A 407 14.33 -43.62 -6.51
CA GLU A 407 14.69 -43.51 -7.93
C GLU A 407 15.92 -42.62 -8.14
N LYS A 408 15.97 -41.45 -7.49
CA LYS A 408 17.08 -40.52 -7.61
C LYS A 408 18.37 -41.05 -6.97
N PHE A 409 18.24 -41.86 -5.92
CA PHE A 409 19.36 -42.59 -5.32
C PHE A 409 19.89 -43.64 -6.30
N LYS A 410 19.01 -44.47 -6.86
CA LYS A 410 19.35 -45.50 -7.84
C LYS A 410 19.99 -44.92 -9.11
N ASP A 411 19.40 -43.86 -9.68
CA ASP A 411 19.94 -43.17 -10.86
C ASP A 411 21.36 -42.67 -10.63
N LYS A 412 21.67 -42.24 -9.41
CA LYS A 412 23.01 -41.75 -9.06
C LYS A 412 24.01 -42.89 -8.82
N PHE A 413 23.62 -43.87 -8.03
CA PHE A 413 24.56 -44.82 -7.42
C PHE A 413 24.51 -46.22 -8.04
N GLY A 414 23.49 -46.51 -8.84
CA GLY A 414 23.27 -47.80 -9.49
C GLY A 414 22.82 -48.90 -8.53
N VAL A 415 22.39 -48.56 -7.32
CA VAL A 415 21.94 -49.51 -6.27
C VAL A 415 20.53 -49.12 -5.82
N GLU A 416 19.66 -50.10 -5.61
CA GLU A 416 18.33 -49.85 -5.04
C GLU A 416 18.46 -49.33 -3.61
N TRP A 417 17.63 -48.36 -3.24
CA TRP A 417 17.62 -47.81 -1.88
C TRP A 417 17.35 -48.89 -0.82
N ALA A 418 16.42 -49.80 -1.10
CA ALA A 418 16.07 -50.90 -0.19
C ALA A 418 17.25 -51.86 0.03
N ASP A 419 18.04 -52.14 -1.01
CA ASP A 419 19.22 -53.00 -0.91
C ASP A 419 20.32 -52.31 -0.10
N ALA A 420 20.59 -51.03 -0.37
CA ALA A 420 21.60 -50.26 0.37
C ALA A 420 21.26 -50.14 1.87
N LEU A 421 19.97 -49.98 2.21
CA LEU A 421 19.49 -50.01 3.59
C LEU A 421 19.62 -51.42 4.21
N GLY A 422 19.19 -52.46 3.49
CA GLY A 422 19.25 -53.85 3.94
C GLY A 422 20.69 -54.32 4.23
N ASP A 423 21.64 -53.85 3.43
CA ASP A 423 23.07 -54.13 3.58
C ASP A 423 23.74 -53.29 4.69
N GLY A 424 23.02 -52.39 5.35
CA GLY A 424 23.56 -51.51 6.39
C GLY A 424 24.65 -50.55 5.89
N SER A 425 24.63 -50.25 4.58
CA SER A 425 25.62 -49.44 3.86
C SER A 425 25.25 -47.97 3.80
N VAL A 426 24.06 -47.58 4.28
CA VAL A 426 23.64 -46.18 4.41
C VAL A 426 23.80 -45.72 5.86
N LEU A 427 24.36 -44.53 6.06
CA LEU A 427 24.58 -43.93 7.37
C LEU A 427 24.21 -42.45 7.33
N ASN A 428 23.70 -41.90 8.44
CA ASN A 428 23.77 -40.45 8.63
C ASN A 428 25.21 -40.03 8.99
N ALA A 429 25.50 -38.74 9.04
CA ALA A 429 26.85 -38.24 9.28
C ALA A 429 27.41 -38.65 10.66
N ARG A 430 26.58 -38.67 11.70
CA ARG A 430 26.97 -39.08 13.05
C ARG A 430 27.32 -40.56 13.11
N ASP A 431 26.45 -41.40 12.57
CA ASP A 431 26.65 -42.85 12.49
C ASP A 431 27.86 -43.18 11.60
N ALA A 432 28.14 -42.37 10.57
CA ALA A 432 29.35 -42.51 9.77
C ALA A 432 30.61 -42.22 10.60
N CYS A 433 30.64 -41.14 11.39
CA CYS A 433 31.74 -40.90 12.33
C CYS A 433 31.91 -42.07 13.31
N ASP A 434 30.83 -42.53 13.94
CA ASP A 434 30.87 -43.56 14.97
C ASP A 434 31.24 -44.96 14.42
N LYS A 435 30.56 -45.41 13.36
CA LYS A 435 30.76 -46.76 12.76
C LYS A 435 32.05 -46.84 11.95
N LEU A 436 32.39 -45.77 11.24
CA LEU A 436 33.59 -45.73 10.40
C LEU A 436 34.82 -45.28 11.18
N GLY A 437 34.66 -44.77 12.40
CA GLY A 437 35.77 -44.29 13.25
C GLY A 437 36.45 -43.07 12.65
N LEU A 438 35.69 -42.24 11.94
CA LEU A 438 36.18 -41.04 11.28
C LEU A 438 35.94 -39.82 12.17
N THR A 439 36.94 -38.99 12.32
CA THR A 439 36.76 -37.64 12.87
C THR A 439 35.92 -36.78 11.90
N PRO A 440 35.29 -35.70 12.37
CA PRO A 440 34.56 -34.76 11.50
C PRO A 440 35.38 -34.24 10.31
N ALA A 441 36.68 -34.01 10.50
CA ALA A 441 37.59 -33.53 9.45
C ALA A 441 37.92 -34.62 8.41
N GLU A 442 38.12 -35.86 8.85
CA GLU A 442 38.32 -37.00 7.93
C GLU A 442 37.05 -37.29 7.12
N LEU A 443 35.87 -37.20 7.75
CA LEU A 443 34.60 -37.35 7.04
C LEU A 443 34.39 -36.24 5.99
N GLU A 444 34.73 -34.99 6.31
CA GLU A 444 34.67 -33.87 5.35
C GLU A 444 35.65 -34.06 4.20
N THR A 445 36.87 -34.56 4.47
CA THR A 445 37.85 -34.88 3.43
C THR A 445 37.30 -35.92 2.46
N ALA A 446 36.81 -37.05 2.99
CA ALA A 446 36.22 -38.11 2.17
C ALA A 446 34.94 -37.67 1.43
N TRP A 447 34.15 -36.78 2.04
CA TRP A 447 32.99 -36.16 1.41
C TRP A 447 33.37 -35.29 0.21
N ASN A 448 34.41 -34.45 0.36
CA ASN A 448 34.88 -33.56 -0.71
C ASN A 448 35.53 -34.35 -1.86
N GLU A 449 36.33 -35.37 -1.55
CA GLU A 449 36.86 -36.30 -2.56
C GLU A 449 35.74 -36.98 -3.35
N SER A 450 34.70 -37.47 -2.64
CA SER A 450 33.52 -38.05 -3.28
C SER A 450 32.81 -37.02 -4.17
N LYS A 451 32.62 -35.79 -3.70
CA LYS A 451 32.01 -34.70 -4.46
C LYS A 451 32.78 -34.40 -5.74
N GLU A 452 34.11 -34.29 -5.67
CA GLU A 452 34.98 -34.04 -6.83
C GLU A 452 34.97 -35.20 -7.82
N ALA A 453 34.89 -36.45 -7.34
CA ALA A 453 34.71 -37.64 -8.15
C ALA A 453 33.28 -37.79 -8.73
N GLY A 454 32.39 -36.82 -8.48
CA GLY A 454 31.00 -36.87 -8.95
C GLY A 454 30.12 -37.86 -8.16
N GLY A 455 30.57 -38.34 -7.00
CA GLY A 455 29.87 -39.27 -6.10
C GLY A 455 28.83 -38.63 -5.17
N LEU A 456 28.45 -37.37 -5.40
CA LEU A 456 27.46 -36.62 -4.61
C LEU A 456 26.11 -36.48 -5.35
N VAL A 457 25.00 -36.64 -4.62
CA VAL A 457 23.65 -36.28 -5.07
C VAL A 457 22.96 -35.37 -4.08
N LYS A 458 22.26 -34.35 -4.58
CA LYS A 458 21.34 -33.51 -3.82
C LYS A 458 19.92 -34.02 -4.03
N PHE A 459 19.26 -34.53 -3.00
CA PHE A 459 17.86 -34.96 -3.09
C PHE A 459 16.91 -33.77 -3.13
N ALA A 460 17.04 -32.86 -2.17
CA ALA A 460 16.22 -31.66 -1.99
C ALA A 460 17.05 -30.53 -1.33
N GLY A 461 16.43 -29.40 -0.96
CA GLY A 461 17.08 -28.35 -0.18
C GLY A 461 17.69 -28.91 1.09
N GLY A 462 19.00 -28.71 1.30
CA GLY A 462 19.70 -29.19 2.50
C GLY A 462 19.86 -30.72 2.62
N PHE A 463 19.43 -31.53 1.64
CA PHE A 463 19.49 -32.99 1.74
C PHE A 463 20.40 -33.59 0.67
N TYR A 464 21.53 -34.15 1.11
CA TYR A 464 22.61 -34.65 0.27
C TYR A 464 23.04 -36.04 0.68
N CYS A 465 23.51 -36.82 -0.29
CA CYS A 465 24.14 -38.12 -0.06
C CYS A 465 25.43 -38.22 -0.87
N ALA A 466 26.50 -38.69 -0.23
CA ALA A 466 27.78 -38.95 -0.88
C ALA A 466 28.17 -40.42 -0.75
N LYS A 467 28.72 -40.98 -1.83
CA LYS A 467 29.32 -42.33 -1.82
C LYS A 467 30.75 -42.23 -1.28
N ILE A 468 30.97 -42.71 -0.06
CA ILE A 468 32.25 -42.65 0.64
C ILE A 468 32.87 -44.04 0.69
N ALA A 469 34.07 -44.19 0.14
CA ALA A 469 34.86 -45.40 0.26
C ALA A 469 35.85 -45.24 1.42
N VAL A 470 35.77 -46.11 2.43
CA VAL A 470 36.73 -46.13 3.54
C VAL A 470 37.64 -47.35 3.36
N PRO A 471 38.97 -47.14 3.29
CA PRO A 471 39.92 -48.25 3.21
C PRO A 471 39.64 -49.28 4.30
N THR A 472 39.58 -50.56 3.94
CA THR A 472 39.31 -51.73 4.82
C THR A 472 37.89 -51.86 5.39
N LYS A 473 37.02 -50.84 5.28
CA LYS A 473 35.62 -50.91 5.75
C LYS A 473 34.58 -50.99 4.65
N GLY A 474 34.95 -50.67 3.41
CA GLY A 474 34.07 -50.78 2.24
C GLY A 474 33.46 -49.44 1.83
N THR A 475 32.37 -49.50 1.08
CA THR A 475 31.68 -48.32 0.53
C THR A 475 30.40 -48.06 1.29
N PHE A 476 30.19 -46.81 1.69
CA PHE A 476 29.00 -46.35 2.40
C PHE A 476 28.36 -45.16 1.68
N TYR A 477 27.05 -44.99 1.86
CA TYR A 477 26.27 -43.86 1.40
C TYR A 477 25.95 -42.98 2.60
N VAL A 478 26.66 -41.86 2.73
CA VAL A 478 26.56 -41.01 3.90
C VAL A 478 25.62 -39.83 3.62
N LEU A 479 24.65 -39.62 4.50
CA LEU A 479 23.69 -38.52 4.42
C LEU A 479 24.24 -37.29 5.16
N ASN A 480 24.28 -36.14 4.48
CA ASN A 480 24.73 -34.85 5.01
C ASN A 480 26.09 -34.87 5.76
N GLY A 481 27.06 -35.67 5.31
CA GLY A 481 28.37 -35.86 5.94
C GLY A 481 29.17 -34.58 6.23
N PHE A 482 29.02 -33.55 5.39
CA PHE A 482 29.65 -32.23 5.61
C PHE A 482 29.23 -31.56 6.93
N PHE A 483 28.07 -31.93 7.49
CA PHE A 483 27.51 -31.29 8.68
C PHE A 483 28.41 -31.46 9.91
N MET A 484 29.10 -32.61 10.06
CA MET A 484 29.93 -32.86 11.24
C MET A 484 31.11 -31.88 11.31
N ALA A 485 31.77 -31.59 10.20
CA ALA A 485 32.83 -30.58 10.16
C ALA A 485 32.29 -29.17 10.40
N MET A 486 31.12 -28.83 9.81
CA MET A 486 30.45 -27.56 10.09
C MET A 486 30.13 -27.39 11.58
N ARG A 487 29.56 -28.41 12.22
CA ARG A 487 29.25 -28.45 13.65
C ARG A 487 30.51 -28.27 14.49
N ASN A 488 31.59 -29.00 14.17
CA ASN A 488 32.86 -28.98 14.91
C ASN A 488 33.49 -27.58 14.98
N LYS A 489 33.24 -26.69 14.02
CA LYS A 489 33.70 -25.29 14.08
C LYS A 489 33.14 -24.53 15.29
N PHE A 490 31.96 -24.91 15.78
CA PHE A 490 31.26 -24.26 16.89
C PHE A 490 31.46 -24.95 18.24
N VAL A 491 31.67 -26.27 18.24
CA VAL A 491 31.73 -27.07 19.49
C VAL A 491 33.14 -27.51 19.88
N ARG A 492 34.16 -27.25 19.05
CA ARG A 492 35.54 -27.58 19.44
C ARG A 492 35.95 -26.79 20.69
N PRO A 493 36.77 -27.36 21.60
CA PRO A 493 37.21 -26.67 22.80
C PRO A 493 37.78 -25.28 22.51
N GLY A 494 37.31 -24.27 23.27
CA GLY A 494 37.72 -22.88 23.13
C GLY A 494 37.12 -22.12 21.94
N ALA A 495 36.25 -22.75 21.12
CA ALA A 495 35.40 -22.02 20.19
C ALA A 495 34.31 -21.27 20.96
N GLN A 496 33.87 -20.15 20.41
CA GLN A 496 32.79 -19.34 20.95
C GLN A 496 32.13 -18.56 19.82
N ILE A 497 30.90 -18.12 20.02
CA ILE A 497 30.32 -17.03 19.23
C ILE A 497 30.24 -15.77 20.08
N HIS A 498 30.28 -14.62 19.42
CA HIS A 498 30.00 -13.33 20.05
C HIS A 498 28.76 -12.73 19.39
N TYR A 499 27.67 -12.58 20.12
CA TYR A 499 26.36 -12.21 19.57
C TYR A 499 25.92 -10.80 19.95
N PHE A 500 24.99 -10.28 19.14
CA PHE A 500 24.26 -9.04 19.33
C PHE A 500 22.77 -9.30 19.04
N VAL A 501 21.89 -8.74 19.86
CA VAL A 501 20.48 -8.53 19.51
C VAL A 501 20.35 -7.06 19.13
N VAL A 502 20.05 -6.78 17.86
CA VAL A 502 19.99 -5.42 17.32
C VAL A 502 18.58 -5.07 16.90
N ASP A 503 18.17 -3.84 17.20
CA ASP A 503 16.81 -3.34 17.02
C ASP A 503 16.81 -1.99 16.30
N TRP A 504 16.02 -1.85 15.23
CA TRP A 504 16.00 -0.65 14.39
C TRP A 504 14.64 -0.39 13.72
N ASP A 505 14.44 0.84 13.22
CA ASP A 505 13.22 1.24 12.52
C ASP A 505 13.24 0.73 11.06
N PRO A 506 12.26 -0.11 10.64
CA PRO A 506 12.20 -0.64 9.27
C PRO A 506 12.01 0.44 8.20
N VAL A 507 11.56 1.65 8.57
CA VAL A 507 11.44 2.78 7.65
C VAL A 507 12.82 3.37 7.30
N GLN A 508 13.79 3.29 8.21
CA GLN A 508 15.16 3.75 7.97
C GLN A 508 15.99 2.72 7.22
N LEU A 509 15.78 1.44 7.53
CA LEU A 509 16.53 0.33 6.94
C LEU A 509 15.63 -0.91 6.88
N SER A 510 15.27 -1.37 5.68
CA SER A 510 14.50 -2.61 5.53
C SER A 510 15.35 -3.83 5.91
N TRP A 511 14.70 -4.94 6.24
CA TRP A 511 15.39 -6.20 6.53
C TRP A 511 16.23 -6.68 5.35
N ALA A 512 15.69 -6.56 4.12
CA ALA A 512 16.39 -6.88 2.89
C ALA A 512 17.69 -6.06 2.73
N ASP A 513 17.66 -4.76 3.02
CA ASP A 513 18.83 -3.89 2.95
C ASP A 513 19.80 -4.16 4.12
N PHE A 514 19.29 -4.47 5.32
CA PHE A 514 20.12 -4.93 6.42
C PHE A 514 20.93 -6.18 6.02
N ARG A 515 20.34 -7.15 5.35
CA ARG A 515 21.07 -8.35 4.91
C ARG A 515 21.98 -8.10 3.72
N SER A 516 21.50 -7.41 2.70
CA SER A 516 22.25 -7.25 1.44
C SER A 516 23.34 -6.17 1.52
N LYS A 517 23.09 -5.05 2.21
CA LYS A 517 23.98 -3.89 2.26
C LYS A 517 24.76 -3.79 3.57
N VAL A 518 24.13 -4.06 4.72
CA VAL A 518 24.80 -3.94 6.02
C VAL A 518 25.61 -5.20 6.34
N LEU A 519 24.98 -6.38 6.30
CA LEU A 519 25.68 -7.63 6.54
C LEU A 519 26.55 -8.03 5.34
N GLY A 520 25.99 -7.94 4.14
CA GLY A 520 26.58 -8.40 2.88
C GLY A 520 26.15 -9.83 2.51
N PRO A 521 26.18 -10.20 1.21
CA PRO A 521 25.86 -11.55 0.74
C PRO A 521 26.77 -12.63 1.35
N THR A 522 26.35 -13.89 1.24
CA THR A 522 27.02 -15.03 1.90
C THR A 522 28.46 -15.22 1.45
N ASP A 523 28.76 -14.96 0.17
CA ASP A 523 30.12 -14.95 -0.37
C ASP A 523 30.78 -13.58 -0.14
N PRO A 524 31.74 -13.47 0.81
CA PRO A 524 32.38 -12.21 1.14
C PRO A 524 33.13 -11.56 -0.04
N ALA A 525 33.59 -12.35 -1.02
CA ALA A 525 34.30 -11.85 -2.19
C ALA A 525 33.39 -11.03 -3.13
N THR A 526 32.08 -11.22 -3.03
CA THR A 526 31.07 -10.47 -3.80
C THR A 526 30.32 -9.44 -2.96
N ALA A 527 30.64 -9.34 -1.68
CA ALA A 527 29.95 -8.43 -0.78
C ALA A 527 30.37 -6.97 -1.00
N PRO A 528 29.45 -5.99 -0.83
CA PRO A 528 29.81 -4.58 -0.82
C PRO A 528 30.97 -4.33 0.15
N VAL A 529 31.97 -3.57 -0.28
CA VAL A 529 33.22 -3.36 0.47
C VAL A 529 32.99 -2.66 1.83
N ASP A 530 31.87 -1.96 1.95
CA ASP A 530 31.36 -1.27 3.14
C ASP A 530 30.42 -2.12 4.00
N SER A 531 29.96 -3.28 3.52
CA SER A 531 29.23 -4.25 4.35
C SER A 531 30.15 -4.92 5.38
N ILE A 532 29.59 -5.48 6.46
CA ILE A 532 30.36 -6.18 7.50
C ILE A 532 31.20 -7.31 6.89
N ARG A 533 30.60 -8.15 6.03
CA ARG A 533 31.32 -9.26 5.37
C ARG A 533 32.39 -8.74 4.42
N GLY A 534 32.11 -7.69 3.65
CA GLY A 534 33.09 -7.09 2.73
C GLY A 534 34.26 -6.43 3.47
N ALA A 535 34.00 -5.75 4.59
CA ALA A 535 35.03 -5.17 5.45
C ALA A 535 35.89 -6.25 6.11
N ILE A 536 35.27 -7.34 6.61
CA ILE A 536 36.00 -8.50 7.13
C ILE A 536 36.87 -9.13 6.04
N PHE A 537 36.33 -9.32 4.84
CA PHE A 537 37.07 -9.89 3.70
C PHE A 537 38.24 -9.02 3.26
N ARG A 538 38.05 -7.69 3.17
CA ARG A 538 39.12 -6.77 2.80
C ARG A 538 40.26 -6.76 3.82
N ASP A 539 39.92 -6.68 5.12
CA ASP A 539 40.88 -6.39 6.18
C ASP A 539 41.21 -7.60 7.06
N TRP A 540 40.92 -8.83 6.62
CA TRP A 540 40.94 -10.05 7.45
C TRP A 540 42.25 -10.23 8.25
N ARG A 541 43.41 -9.94 7.64
CA ARG A 541 44.73 -10.03 8.31
C ARG A 541 44.86 -9.03 9.45
N THR A 542 44.48 -7.78 9.19
CA THR A 542 44.51 -6.68 10.18
C THR A 542 43.48 -6.93 11.29
N LEU A 543 42.36 -7.56 10.95
CA LEU A 543 41.32 -7.97 11.89
C LEU A 543 41.70 -9.22 12.69
N GLY A 544 42.82 -9.87 12.36
CA GLY A 544 43.39 -11.00 13.12
C GLY A 544 42.80 -12.37 12.78
N LEU A 545 42.26 -12.55 11.57
CA LEU A 545 41.81 -13.86 11.09
C LEU A 545 43.01 -14.68 10.58
N ASP A 546 42.96 -16.00 10.77
CA ASP A 546 44.03 -16.92 10.35
C ASP A 546 44.06 -17.19 8.84
N SER A 547 42.90 -17.07 8.19
CA SER A 547 42.73 -17.31 6.76
C SER A 547 41.78 -16.30 6.13
N GLU A 548 41.89 -16.13 4.82
CA GLU A 548 40.94 -15.34 4.04
C GLU A 548 39.51 -15.91 4.16
N PRO A 549 38.49 -15.08 4.43
CA PRO A 549 37.11 -15.53 4.53
C PRO A 549 36.57 -16.17 3.25
N ASN A 550 35.69 -17.15 3.41
CA ASN A 550 35.01 -17.84 2.30
C ASN A 550 33.52 -18.00 2.60
N ILE A 551 32.75 -18.67 1.74
CA ILE A 551 31.29 -18.86 1.90
C ILE A 551 30.93 -19.49 3.26
N GLY A 552 31.70 -20.47 3.74
CA GLY A 552 31.45 -21.13 5.04
C GLY A 552 31.94 -20.29 6.22
N ASP A 553 33.15 -19.77 6.09
CA ASP A 553 33.83 -18.92 7.08
C ASP A 553 33.77 -17.45 6.67
N ASN A 554 32.55 -16.90 6.64
CA ASN A 554 32.26 -15.54 6.17
C ASN A 554 32.18 -14.48 7.29
N GLY A 555 32.85 -14.73 8.42
CA GLY A 555 32.89 -13.82 9.56
C GLY A 555 31.63 -13.76 10.44
N VAL A 556 30.45 -13.52 9.85
CA VAL A 556 29.22 -13.21 10.61
C VAL A 556 27.95 -13.90 10.07
N HIS A 557 27.01 -14.16 10.98
CA HIS A 557 25.64 -14.60 10.72
C HIS A 557 24.65 -13.53 11.19
N ALA A 558 23.52 -13.37 10.48
CA ALA A 558 22.37 -12.63 10.96
C ALA A 558 21.07 -13.31 10.53
N SER A 559 20.02 -13.15 11.33
CA SER A 559 18.67 -13.63 11.06
C SER A 559 18.17 -13.22 9.66
N ALA A 560 17.52 -14.15 8.96
CA ALA A 560 16.99 -13.92 7.61
C ALA A 560 15.59 -13.25 7.58
N SER A 561 14.85 -13.34 8.68
CA SER A 561 13.53 -12.73 8.86
C SER A 561 13.21 -12.51 10.36
N PRO A 562 12.17 -11.74 10.72
CA PRO A 562 11.66 -11.63 12.09
C PRO A 562 11.29 -12.97 12.74
N MET A 563 10.76 -13.90 11.93
CA MET A 563 10.40 -15.26 12.35
C MET A 563 11.66 -16.06 12.72
N GLU A 564 12.66 -16.09 11.85
CA GLU A 564 13.92 -16.75 12.16
C GLU A 564 14.64 -16.07 13.32
N ALA A 565 14.57 -14.74 13.43
CA ALA A 565 15.14 -14.02 14.55
C ALA A 565 14.48 -14.39 15.88
N LEU A 566 13.17 -14.63 15.91
CA LEU A 566 12.47 -15.17 17.08
C LEU A 566 13.01 -16.56 17.43
N PHE A 567 13.07 -17.47 16.46
CA PHE A 567 13.57 -18.83 16.71
C PHE A 567 15.02 -18.86 17.16
N GLU A 568 15.86 -17.99 16.59
CA GLU A 568 17.25 -17.83 17.00
C GLU A 568 17.37 -17.32 18.44
N ARG A 569 16.56 -16.34 18.85
CA ARG A 569 16.56 -15.86 20.25
C ARG A 569 16.02 -16.91 21.21
N MET A 570 15.01 -17.70 20.80
CA MET A 570 14.53 -18.83 21.59
C MET A 570 15.61 -19.91 21.75
N ASN A 571 16.33 -20.21 20.67
CA ASN A 571 17.36 -21.24 20.64
C ASN A 571 18.63 -20.81 21.39
N TRP A 572 19.26 -19.71 20.97
CA TRP A 572 20.58 -19.29 21.46
C TRP A 572 20.54 -18.60 22.82
N LEU A 573 19.43 -17.96 23.18
CA LEU A 573 19.32 -17.11 24.37
C LEU A 573 18.25 -17.57 25.37
N ASP A 574 17.60 -18.71 25.12
CA ASP A 574 16.50 -19.25 25.95
C ASP A 574 15.37 -18.23 26.20
N VAL A 575 15.12 -17.35 25.22
CA VAL A 575 14.03 -16.36 25.31
C VAL A 575 12.70 -17.08 25.15
N ARG A 576 11.81 -16.94 26.13
CA ARG A 576 10.45 -17.49 26.05
C ARG A 576 9.62 -16.76 24.99
N LEU A 577 8.80 -17.51 24.25
CA LEU A 577 7.93 -17.00 23.18
C LEU A 577 7.09 -15.80 23.62
N GLU A 578 6.47 -15.86 24.81
CA GLU A 578 5.60 -14.80 25.33
C GLU A 578 6.37 -13.54 25.80
N ARG A 579 7.69 -13.63 25.88
CA ARG A 579 8.57 -12.51 26.26
C ARG A 579 9.21 -11.85 25.05
N ASP A 580 9.31 -12.56 23.92
CA ASP A 580 9.82 -12.02 22.68
C ASP A 580 8.84 -11.00 22.05
N PRO A 581 9.31 -9.86 21.51
CA PRO A 581 8.41 -8.90 20.86
C PRO A 581 7.64 -9.47 19.67
N PHE A 582 8.28 -10.25 18.80
CA PHE A 582 7.61 -10.84 17.65
C PHE A 582 6.73 -12.02 18.08
N GLY A 583 7.22 -12.83 19.03
CA GLY A 583 6.44 -13.91 19.65
C GLY A 583 5.10 -13.44 20.23
N LYS A 584 5.10 -12.30 20.95
CA LYS A 584 3.86 -11.68 21.45
C LYS A 584 2.88 -11.32 20.33
N LEU A 585 3.37 -10.81 19.20
CA LEU A 585 2.52 -10.44 18.07
C LEU A 585 1.86 -11.67 17.43
N LEU A 586 2.60 -12.77 17.28
CA LEU A 586 2.06 -14.04 16.77
C LEU A 586 0.94 -14.57 17.68
N LEU A 587 1.18 -14.59 19.00
CA LEU A 587 0.18 -15.03 19.98
C LEU A 587 -1.07 -14.13 19.99
N GLN A 588 -0.90 -12.81 19.91
CA GLN A 588 -2.01 -11.86 19.78
C GLN A 588 -2.81 -12.09 18.50
N GLY A 589 -2.15 -12.51 17.42
CA GLY A 589 -2.75 -12.91 16.15
C GLY A 589 -3.41 -14.29 16.16
N SER A 590 -3.52 -14.94 17.32
CA SER A 590 -4.10 -16.28 17.51
C SER A 590 -3.33 -17.42 16.83
N ILE A 591 -2.02 -17.25 16.65
CA ILE A 591 -1.11 -18.36 16.28
C ILE A 591 -0.69 -19.03 17.59
N SER A 592 -0.93 -20.34 17.74
CA SER A 592 -0.65 -21.05 18.99
C SER A 592 0.84 -21.33 19.17
N SER A 593 1.28 -21.53 20.42
CA SER A 593 2.68 -21.88 20.72
C SER A 593 3.11 -23.17 20.02
N GLU A 594 2.21 -24.15 19.90
CA GLU A 594 2.47 -25.41 19.19
C GLU A 594 2.70 -25.18 17.70
N GLN A 595 1.93 -24.28 17.08
CA GLN A 595 2.11 -23.92 15.67
C GLN A 595 3.43 -23.18 15.46
N VAL A 596 3.81 -22.29 16.37
CA VAL A 596 5.12 -21.60 16.34
C VAL A 596 6.27 -22.61 16.48
N GLU A 597 6.12 -23.61 17.35
CA GLU A 597 7.11 -24.69 17.50
C GLU A 597 7.22 -25.55 16.24
N GLU A 598 6.10 -25.89 15.59
CA GLU A 598 6.11 -26.59 14.30
C GLU A 598 6.84 -25.76 13.23
N TRP A 599 6.58 -24.45 13.19
CA TRP A 599 7.19 -23.51 12.26
C TRP A 599 8.70 -23.36 12.43
N SER A 600 9.23 -23.57 13.64
CA SER A 600 10.68 -23.57 13.89
C SER A 600 11.45 -24.67 13.15
N LYS A 601 10.73 -25.65 12.58
CA LYS A 601 11.30 -26.78 11.81
C LYS A 601 11.28 -26.53 10.29
N ASP A 602 10.94 -25.30 9.88
CA ASP A 602 10.77 -24.87 8.48
C ASP A 602 9.82 -25.78 7.67
N PRO A 603 8.54 -25.91 8.07
CA PRO A 603 7.58 -26.77 7.38
C PRO A 603 7.25 -26.22 5.99
N GLN A 604 6.74 -27.11 5.13
CA GLN A 604 6.18 -26.71 3.85
C GLN A 604 4.79 -26.11 4.05
N VAL A 605 4.62 -24.84 3.72
CA VAL A 605 3.37 -24.08 3.88
C VAL A 605 2.85 -23.60 2.53
N THR A 606 1.55 -23.30 2.49
CA THR A 606 0.89 -22.69 1.32
C THR A 606 0.73 -21.20 1.56
N TYR A 607 1.22 -20.37 0.63
CA TYR A 607 1.21 -18.91 0.77
C TYR A 607 0.97 -18.20 -0.57
N GLY A 608 0.68 -16.89 -0.52
CA GLY A 608 0.41 -16.04 -1.69
C GLY A 608 -1.01 -16.16 -2.31
N PHE A 609 -1.36 -15.18 -3.15
CA PHE A 609 -2.69 -15.09 -3.82
C PHE A 609 -2.86 -16.06 -5.00
N GLY A 610 -1.76 -16.63 -5.52
CA GLY A 610 -1.74 -17.84 -6.32
C GLY A 610 -1.07 -18.92 -5.47
N PRO A 611 -1.83 -19.79 -4.76
CA PRO A 611 -1.31 -20.59 -3.67
C PRO A 611 -0.13 -21.43 -4.14
N THR A 612 1.05 -21.11 -3.63
CA THR A 612 2.29 -21.84 -3.89
C THR A 612 2.69 -22.55 -2.62
N LYS A 613 3.18 -23.79 -2.74
CA LYS A 613 3.71 -24.57 -1.62
C LYS A 613 5.23 -24.40 -1.57
N GLY A 614 5.77 -24.05 -0.41
CA GLY A 614 7.21 -23.89 -0.22
C GLY A 614 7.61 -23.83 1.25
N SER A 615 8.90 -23.63 1.51
CA SER A 615 9.45 -23.42 2.86
C SER A 615 8.81 -22.18 3.52
N LEU A 616 8.57 -22.27 4.83
CA LEU A 616 8.11 -21.15 5.63
C LEU A 616 9.20 -20.07 5.73
N TYR A 617 10.46 -20.47 5.85
CA TYR A 617 11.56 -19.51 5.97
C TYR A 617 11.75 -18.76 4.65
N ASP A 618 11.76 -19.46 3.53
CA ASP A 618 11.86 -18.86 2.20
C ASP A 618 10.71 -17.85 1.95
N CYS A 619 9.49 -18.14 2.42
CA CYS A 619 8.36 -17.25 2.21
C CYS A 619 8.39 -16.01 3.10
N LEU A 620 9.04 -16.08 4.27
CA LEU A 620 9.17 -14.97 5.22
C LEU A 620 10.48 -14.19 5.09
N GLU A 621 11.42 -14.69 4.29
CA GLU A 621 12.73 -14.10 4.04
C GLU A 621 12.64 -12.62 3.62
N ASP A 622 13.56 -11.80 4.13
CA ASP A 622 13.77 -10.39 3.79
C ASP A 622 12.61 -9.44 4.10
N LYS A 623 11.60 -9.91 4.84
CA LYS A 623 10.44 -9.11 5.26
C LYS A 623 10.71 -8.36 6.55
N ASP A 624 10.24 -7.12 6.61
CA ASP A 624 10.17 -6.36 7.86
C ASP A 624 9.13 -6.97 8.81
N THR A 625 9.23 -6.66 10.11
CA THR A 625 8.40 -7.23 11.19
C THR A 625 6.92 -7.30 10.86
N ASP A 626 6.31 -6.21 10.38
CA ASP A 626 4.87 -6.17 10.09
C ASP A 626 4.47 -7.01 8.88
N ALA A 627 5.29 -7.00 7.82
CA ALA A 627 5.05 -7.82 6.63
C ALA A 627 5.23 -9.31 6.93
N CYS A 628 6.20 -9.65 7.78
CA CYS A 628 6.41 -11.01 8.27
C CYS A 628 5.22 -11.48 9.12
N LEU A 629 4.68 -10.61 9.98
CA LEU A 629 3.49 -10.90 10.78
C LEU A 629 2.26 -11.12 9.89
N GLU A 630 1.99 -10.23 8.93
CA GLU A 630 0.84 -10.37 8.02
C GLU A 630 0.88 -11.71 7.28
N GLU A 631 2.01 -12.06 6.67
CA GLU A 631 2.14 -13.31 5.93
C GLU A 631 2.02 -14.52 6.86
N SER A 632 2.57 -14.44 8.08
CA SER A 632 2.39 -15.48 9.11
C SER A 632 0.91 -15.71 9.43
N LEU A 633 0.14 -14.63 9.62
CA LEU A 633 -1.31 -14.73 9.88
C LEU A 633 -2.07 -15.30 8.68
N VAL A 634 -1.66 -14.97 7.45
CA VAL A 634 -2.23 -15.55 6.23
C VAL A 634 -1.94 -17.04 6.18
N ILE A 635 -0.71 -17.47 6.45
CA ILE A 635 -0.30 -18.88 6.44
C ILE A 635 -1.05 -19.68 7.51
N ALA A 636 -1.15 -19.15 8.73
CA ALA A 636 -1.91 -19.78 9.81
C ALA A 636 -3.40 -19.93 9.45
N ARG A 637 -3.97 -18.96 8.72
CA ARG A 637 -5.35 -19.00 8.24
C ARG A 637 -5.53 -19.84 6.98
N ALA A 638 -4.50 -20.07 6.16
CA ALA A 638 -4.60 -20.93 4.98
C ALA A 638 -4.86 -22.41 5.37
N GLY A 639 -4.47 -22.83 6.58
CA GLY A 639 -4.88 -24.10 7.18
C GLY A 639 -6.33 -24.16 7.69
N HIS A 640 -7.02 -23.01 7.75
CA HIS A 640 -8.43 -22.86 8.10
C HIS A 640 -9.17 -22.26 6.91
N THR A 641 -9.60 -23.10 5.96
CA THR A 641 -10.32 -22.73 4.73
C THR A 641 -10.98 -21.34 4.81
N PRO A 642 -10.32 -20.26 4.38
CA PRO A 642 -10.97 -18.98 4.27
C PRO A 642 -12.03 -19.20 3.20
N VAL A 643 -13.30 -19.00 3.56
CA VAL A 643 -14.37 -18.91 2.57
C VAL A 643 -13.90 -17.81 1.62
N VAL A 644 -13.43 -18.20 0.44
CA VAL A 644 -13.32 -17.31 -0.69
C VAL A 644 -14.72 -16.71 -0.78
N VAL A 645 -14.87 -15.44 -0.40
CA VAL A 645 -16.14 -14.74 -0.56
C VAL A 645 -16.30 -14.56 -2.06
N ARG A 646 -16.86 -15.57 -2.70
CA ARG A 646 -17.20 -15.54 -4.11
C ARG A 646 -18.38 -14.61 -4.26
N ASN A 647 -18.24 -13.60 -5.11
CA ASN A 647 -19.36 -12.78 -5.52
C ASN A 647 -20.48 -13.70 -6.03
N SER A 648 -21.65 -13.60 -5.40
CA SER A 648 -22.82 -14.41 -5.73
C SER A 648 -23.94 -13.46 -6.12
N ALA A 649 -24.61 -13.76 -7.23
CA ALA A 649 -25.73 -12.97 -7.74
C ALA A 649 -26.92 -13.87 -8.03
N VAL A 650 -28.13 -13.32 -7.89
CA VAL A 650 -29.37 -13.96 -8.37
C VAL A 650 -29.68 -13.44 -9.76
N VAL A 651 -29.78 -14.36 -10.72
CA VAL A 651 -30.27 -14.08 -12.08
C VAL A 651 -31.61 -14.79 -12.23
N PHE A 652 -32.68 -14.07 -12.57
CA PHE A 652 -33.99 -14.66 -12.84
C PHE A 652 -34.45 -14.38 -14.25
N ILE A 653 -34.98 -15.41 -14.90
CA ILE A 653 -35.69 -15.28 -16.18
C ILE A 653 -37.08 -14.74 -15.86
N LYS A 654 -37.44 -13.60 -16.45
CA LYS A 654 -38.73 -12.95 -16.19
C LYS A 654 -39.88 -13.87 -16.63
N PRO A 655 -41.06 -13.81 -15.98
CA PRO A 655 -42.17 -14.74 -16.24
C PRO A 655 -42.57 -14.91 -17.71
N HIS A 656 -42.53 -13.85 -18.52
CA HIS A 656 -42.88 -13.90 -19.94
C HIS A 656 -41.86 -14.64 -20.83
N ALA A 657 -40.66 -14.90 -20.32
CA ALA A 657 -39.55 -15.52 -21.04
C ALA A 657 -39.20 -16.92 -20.53
N ILE A 658 -39.98 -17.49 -19.61
CA ILE A 658 -39.71 -18.80 -19.02
C ILE A 658 -40.11 -19.89 -20.04
N THR A 659 -39.16 -20.29 -20.88
CA THR A 659 -39.23 -21.45 -21.77
C THR A 659 -37.99 -22.33 -21.60
N GLU A 660 -38.08 -23.62 -21.93
CA GLU A 660 -36.93 -24.54 -21.81
C GLU A 660 -35.72 -24.07 -22.62
N ALA A 661 -35.96 -23.54 -23.83
CA ALA A 661 -34.89 -22.98 -24.66
C ALA A 661 -34.19 -21.77 -23.99
N THR A 662 -34.95 -20.88 -23.34
CA THR A 662 -34.39 -19.71 -22.65
C THR A 662 -33.62 -20.11 -21.40
N LYS A 663 -34.12 -21.11 -20.65
CA LYS A 663 -33.41 -21.68 -19.49
C LYS A 663 -32.05 -22.24 -19.89
N GLY A 664 -32.02 -23.05 -20.96
CA GLY A 664 -30.78 -23.61 -21.51
C GLY A 664 -29.81 -22.52 -21.94
N LEU A 665 -30.26 -21.57 -22.76
CA LEU A 665 -29.43 -20.46 -23.23
C LEU A 665 -28.76 -19.68 -22.09
N VAL A 666 -29.52 -19.31 -21.06
CA VAL A 666 -28.99 -18.53 -19.92
C VAL A 666 -27.97 -19.34 -19.14
N LYS A 667 -28.27 -20.61 -18.85
CA LYS A 667 -27.37 -21.50 -18.10
C LYS A 667 -26.05 -21.71 -18.85
N ASP A 668 -26.13 -22.08 -20.13
CA ASP A 668 -24.98 -22.35 -20.97
C ASP A 668 -24.12 -21.09 -21.15
N HIS A 669 -24.75 -19.92 -21.30
CA HIS A 669 -24.02 -18.66 -21.41
C HIS A 669 -23.25 -18.32 -20.12
N LEU A 670 -23.87 -18.48 -18.94
CA LEU A 670 -23.19 -18.25 -17.66
C LEU A 670 -21.99 -19.19 -17.48
N ILE A 671 -22.16 -20.48 -17.79
CA ILE A 671 -21.08 -21.47 -17.73
C ILE A 671 -19.96 -21.13 -18.72
N SER A 672 -20.29 -20.73 -19.94
CA SER A 672 -19.31 -20.35 -20.97
C SER A 672 -18.43 -19.16 -20.56
N LYS A 673 -18.89 -18.33 -19.61
CA LYS A 673 -18.15 -17.18 -19.05
C LYS A 673 -17.36 -17.54 -17.79
N GLY A 674 -17.26 -18.82 -17.43
CA GLY A 674 -16.54 -19.29 -16.25
C GLY A 674 -17.29 -19.07 -14.94
N LEU A 675 -18.61 -18.79 -14.98
CA LEU A 675 -19.43 -18.62 -13.79
C LEU A 675 -19.97 -19.97 -13.31
N HIS A 676 -20.01 -20.16 -12.00
CA HIS A 676 -20.58 -21.33 -11.36
C HIS A 676 -22.05 -21.09 -10.98
N VAL A 677 -22.97 -21.91 -11.51
CA VAL A 677 -24.39 -21.88 -11.09
C VAL A 677 -24.53 -22.63 -9.77
N ALA A 678 -24.54 -21.87 -8.66
CA ALA A 678 -24.61 -22.44 -7.32
C ALA A 678 -25.97 -23.08 -6.98
N LYS A 679 -27.07 -22.52 -7.52
CA LYS A 679 -28.44 -23.03 -7.36
C LYS A 679 -29.31 -22.54 -8.50
N GLU A 680 -30.18 -23.42 -9.01
CA GLU A 680 -31.24 -23.08 -9.96
C GLU A 680 -32.59 -23.59 -9.44
N GLY A 681 -33.70 -22.97 -9.86
CA GLY A 681 -35.04 -23.36 -9.41
C GLY A 681 -36.14 -22.52 -10.03
N LEU A 682 -37.39 -22.96 -9.83
CA LEU A 682 -38.60 -22.24 -10.23
C LEU A 682 -39.33 -21.75 -8.98
N ILE A 683 -39.78 -20.51 -9.00
CA ILE A 683 -40.65 -19.94 -7.97
C ILE A 683 -41.95 -19.58 -8.67
N ASP A 684 -43.06 -20.19 -8.24
CA ASP A 684 -44.37 -19.92 -8.81
C ASP A 684 -44.94 -18.56 -8.38
N ALA A 685 -45.93 -18.07 -9.13
CA ALA A 685 -46.53 -16.77 -8.88
C ALA A 685 -47.21 -16.68 -7.51
N ALA A 686 -47.85 -17.75 -7.05
CA ALA A 686 -48.52 -17.80 -5.74
C ALA A 686 -47.52 -17.63 -4.58
N THR A 687 -46.33 -18.22 -4.70
CA THR A 687 -45.25 -18.10 -3.73
C THR A 687 -44.62 -16.71 -3.77
N ILE A 688 -44.38 -16.15 -4.97
CA ILE A 688 -43.86 -14.79 -5.15
C ILE A 688 -44.77 -13.77 -4.45
N ASP A 689 -46.08 -13.89 -4.67
CA ASP A 689 -47.10 -13.00 -4.09
C ASP A 689 -47.20 -13.17 -2.57
N LYS A 690 -47.40 -14.40 -2.08
CA LYS A 690 -47.51 -14.70 -0.64
C LYS A 690 -46.30 -14.22 0.17
N GLN A 691 -45.10 -14.34 -0.39
CA GLN A 691 -43.85 -13.94 0.28
C GLN A 691 -43.40 -12.52 -0.06
N GLN A 692 -44.13 -11.81 -0.93
CA GLN A 692 -43.81 -10.47 -1.42
C GLN A 692 -42.39 -10.37 -1.99
N LEU A 693 -41.94 -11.41 -2.71
CA LEU A 693 -40.54 -11.51 -3.15
C LEU A 693 -40.17 -10.42 -4.15
N ILE A 694 -41.09 -10.10 -5.06
CA ILE A 694 -40.87 -9.04 -6.05
C ILE A 694 -40.92 -7.66 -5.41
N ASP A 695 -41.81 -7.45 -4.43
CA ASP A 695 -41.91 -6.22 -3.66
C ASP A 695 -40.67 -5.95 -2.83
N LYS A 696 -40.11 -7.00 -2.19
CA LYS A 696 -38.84 -6.92 -1.46
C LYS A 696 -37.65 -6.69 -2.40
N HIS A 697 -37.64 -7.32 -3.58
CA HIS A 697 -36.58 -7.12 -4.57
C HIS A 697 -36.58 -5.69 -5.12
N TYR A 698 -37.76 -5.12 -5.40
CA TYR A 698 -37.93 -3.73 -5.83
C TYR A 698 -38.39 -2.81 -4.70
N TYR A 699 -37.86 -2.98 -3.49
CA TYR A 699 -38.36 -2.31 -2.28
C TYR A 699 -38.50 -0.79 -2.43
N ALA A 700 -37.56 -0.12 -3.09
CA ALA A 700 -37.62 1.32 -3.30
C ALA A 700 -38.86 1.79 -4.07
N ILE A 701 -39.41 0.95 -4.96
CA ILE A 701 -40.63 1.19 -5.74
C ILE A 701 -41.84 0.69 -4.96
N ALA A 702 -41.80 -0.57 -4.52
CA ALA A 702 -42.93 -1.21 -3.84
C ALA A 702 -43.30 -0.51 -2.53
N SER A 703 -42.30 -0.02 -1.77
CA SER A 703 -42.52 0.75 -0.55
C SER A 703 -43.45 1.93 -0.78
N LYS A 704 -43.30 2.67 -1.88
CA LYS A 704 -44.13 3.85 -2.18
C LYS A 704 -45.43 3.50 -2.89
N ALA A 705 -45.44 2.41 -3.66
CA ALA A 705 -46.60 2.00 -4.45
C ALA A 705 -47.63 1.19 -3.64
N THR A 706 -47.21 0.42 -2.64
CA THR A 706 -48.08 -0.56 -1.96
C THR A 706 -47.97 -0.59 -0.44
N LEU A 707 -46.87 -0.12 0.16
CA LEU A 707 -46.61 -0.28 1.61
C LEU A 707 -46.83 1.00 2.43
N GLN A 708 -46.37 2.15 1.95
CA GLN A 708 -46.47 3.44 2.63
C GLN A 708 -47.70 4.20 2.16
N ASN A 709 -48.39 4.82 3.11
CA ASN A 709 -49.44 5.77 2.77
C ASN A 709 -48.82 7.08 2.26
N PRO A 710 -49.52 7.86 1.42
CA PRO A 710 -49.02 9.11 0.88
C PRO A 710 -48.47 10.09 1.93
N ASP A 711 -49.12 10.22 3.09
CA ASP A 711 -48.68 11.07 4.21
C ASP A 711 -47.33 10.66 4.82
N GLN A 712 -46.87 9.44 4.55
CA GLN A 712 -45.59 8.91 5.00
C GLN A 712 -44.47 9.09 3.95
N LEU A 713 -44.80 9.60 2.76
CA LEU A 713 -43.84 9.80 1.67
C LEU A 713 -43.15 11.15 1.80
N THR A 714 -41.82 11.15 1.70
CA THR A 714 -41.05 12.40 1.57
C THR A 714 -41.13 12.88 0.12
N VAL A 715 -41.99 13.86 -0.14
CA VAL A 715 -42.25 14.42 -1.48
C VAL A 715 -41.54 15.76 -1.64
N PRO A 716 -40.85 16.02 -2.77
CA PRO A 716 -40.41 17.36 -3.14
C PRO A 716 -41.65 18.21 -3.47
N GLU A 717 -42.21 18.89 -2.47
CA GLU A 717 -43.51 19.57 -2.55
C GLU A 717 -43.54 20.66 -3.63
N ASP A 718 -42.43 21.37 -3.83
CA ASP A 718 -42.25 22.39 -4.86
C ASP A 718 -42.40 21.83 -6.28
N ARG A 719 -41.87 20.63 -6.53
CA ARG A 719 -41.97 19.94 -7.82
C ARG A 719 -43.34 19.33 -8.02
N PHE A 720 -43.96 18.83 -6.95
CA PHE A 720 -45.35 18.35 -7.00
C PHE A 720 -46.31 19.49 -7.34
N GLU A 721 -46.21 20.64 -6.65
CA GLU A 721 -47.04 21.82 -6.88
C GLU A 721 -46.83 22.38 -8.29
N ARG A 722 -45.59 22.46 -8.76
CA ARG A 722 -45.30 22.90 -10.13
C ARG A 722 -45.92 21.99 -11.20
N GLN A 723 -45.91 20.68 -10.96
CA GLN A 723 -46.42 19.71 -11.92
C GLN A 723 -47.95 19.66 -11.95
N PHE A 724 -48.59 19.66 -10.78
CA PHE A 724 -50.02 19.36 -10.66
C PHE A 724 -50.88 20.57 -10.29
N GLY A 725 -50.26 21.72 -10.01
CA GLY A 725 -50.94 22.98 -9.69
C GLY A 725 -51.62 23.01 -8.31
N VAL A 726 -51.28 22.06 -7.43
CA VAL A 726 -51.84 21.94 -6.08
C VAL A 726 -50.74 21.59 -5.09
N LYS A 727 -50.78 22.19 -3.89
CA LYS A 727 -49.82 21.89 -2.83
C LYS A 727 -49.98 20.45 -2.35
N TRP A 728 -48.87 19.83 -1.96
CA TRP A 728 -48.87 18.46 -1.45
C TRP A 728 -49.72 18.33 -0.18
N SER A 729 -49.65 19.31 0.74
CA SER A 729 -50.49 19.38 1.95
C SER A 729 -51.99 19.36 1.63
N ASP A 730 -52.41 20.13 0.63
CA ASP A 730 -53.82 20.29 0.28
C ASP A 730 -54.34 19.04 -0.45
N ALA A 731 -53.48 18.41 -1.27
CA ALA A 731 -53.78 17.16 -1.95
C ALA A 731 -53.92 15.99 -0.96
N LEU A 732 -53.12 15.98 0.12
CA LEU A 732 -53.23 15.05 1.24
C LEU A 732 -54.53 15.27 2.04
N GLU A 733 -54.82 16.52 2.41
CA GLU A 733 -56.00 16.87 3.21
C GLU A 733 -57.31 16.55 2.48
N THR A 734 -57.35 16.76 1.16
CA THR A 734 -58.50 16.41 0.31
C THR A 734 -58.60 14.91 -0.04
N GLY A 735 -57.59 14.11 0.35
CA GLY A 735 -57.54 12.67 0.09
C GLY A 735 -57.43 12.33 -1.40
N ASN A 736 -56.86 13.22 -2.21
CA ASN A 736 -56.72 13.06 -3.66
C ASN A 736 -55.38 12.46 -4.09
N VAL A 737 -54.51 12.15 -3.13
CA VAL A 737 -53.26 11.39 -3.35
C VAL A 737 -53.42 10.00 -2.80
N LEU A 738 -53.06 9.01 -3.60
CA LEU A 738 -53.18 7.58 -3.29
C LEU A 738 -51.91 6.88 -3.74
N ASN A 739 -51.46 5.89 -2.97
CA ASN A 739 -50.53 4.90 -3.52
C ASN A 739 -51.27 3.96 -4.49
N ALA A 740 -50.54 3.18 -5.28
CA ALA A 740 -51.14 2.32 -6.31
C ALA A 740 -52.10 1.28 -5.72
N LYS A 741 -51.82 0.73 -4.53
CA LYS A 741 -52.72 -0.20 -3.84
C LYS A 741 -54.04 0.47 -3.46
N GLN A 742 -53.98 1.64 -2.84
CA GLN A 742 -55.14 2.43 -2.46
C GLN A 742 -55.96 2.87 -3.69
N ALA A 743 -55.29 3.21 -4.81
CA ALA A 743 -55.96 3.52 -6.06
C ALA A 743 -56.72 2.30 -6.61
N CYS A 744 -56.09 1.13 -6.66
CA CYS A 744 -56.75 -0.12 -7.05
C CYS A 744 -57.96 -0.43 -6.16
N GLU A 745 -57.82 -0.31 -4.83
CA GLU A 745 -58.90 -0.58 -3.88
C GLU A 745 -60.05 0.44 -4.00
N ARG A 746 -59.74 1.74 -4.05
CA ARG A 746 -60.73 2.82 -4.12
C ARG A 746 -61.52 2.80 -5.42
N TYR A 747 -60.84 2.59 -6.54
CA TYR A 747 -61.45 2.62 -7.86
C TYR A 747 -61.87 1.24 -8.38
N LYS A 748 -61.67 0.18 -7.59
CA LYS A 748 -61.94 -1.22 -7.97
C LYS A 748 -61.27 -1.61 -9.29
N LEU A 749 -60.01 -1.21 -9.45
CA LEU A 749 -59.19 -1.49 -10.63
C LEU A 749 -58.20 -2.62 -10.33
N ASP A 750 -57.91 -3.43 -11.34
CA ASP A 750 -56.74 -4.31 -11.29
C ASP A 750 -55.46 -3.54 -11.67
N GLY A 751 -54.29 -4.13 -11.36
CA GLY A 751 -53.00 -3.48 -11.61
C GLY A 751 -52.71 -3.25 -13.10
N ALA A 752 -53.27 -4.07 -14.01
CA ALA A 752 -53.10 -3.89 -15.45
C ALA A 752 -53.86 -2.66 -15.95
N THR A 753 -55.10 -2.48 -15.47
CA THR A 753 -55.95 -1.34 -15.79
C THR A 753 -55.37 -0.05 -15.21
N LEU A 754 -54.89 -0.09 -13.96
CA LEU A 754 -54.18 1.05 -13.36
C LEU A 754 -52.88 1.36 -14.14
N GLY A 755 -52.13 0.34 -14.56
CA GLY A 755 -50.94 0.50 -15.39
C GLY A 755 -51.23 1.14 -16.76
N ALA A 756 -52.36 0.81 -17.38
CA ALA A 756 -52.80 1.44 -18.62
C ALA A 756 -53.15 2.93 -18.40
N LYS A 757 -53.90 3.24 -17.35
CA LYS A 757 -54.21 4.63 -16.93
C LYS A 757 -52.94 5.42 -16.63
N TRP A 758 -51.99 4.79 -15.95
CA TRP A 758 -50.67 5.38 -15.68
C TRP A 758 -49.89 5.70 -16.95
N ALA A 759 -49.96 4.83 -17.96
CA ALA A 759 -49.34 5.07 -19.26
C ALA A 759 -50.03 6.21 -20.04
N GLU A 760 -51.36 6.35 -19.91
CA GLU A 760 -52.12 7.49 -20.45
C GLU A 760 -51.68 8.80 -19.80
N ALA A 761 -51.66 8.88 -18.46
CA ALA A 761 -51.19 10.05 -17.71
C ALA A 761 -49.75 10.44 -18.09
N LYS A 762 -48.87 9.44 -18.24
CA LYS A 762 -47.49 9.65 -18.71
C LYS A 762 -47.42 10.24 -20.12
N LYS A 763 -48.28 9.79 -21.05
CA LYS A 763 -48.36 10.33 -22.42
C LYS A 763 -48.96 11.73 -22.46
N ALA A 764 -49.90 12.02 -21.57
CA ALA A 764 -50.53 13.34 -21.44
C ALA A 764 -49.62 14.38 -20.73
N GLY A 765 -48.44 13.95 -20.25
CA GLY A 765 -47.53 14.82 -19.49
C GLY A 765 -47.99 15.08 -18.05
N GLU A 766 -49.01 14.38 -17.57
CA GLU A 766 -49.56 14.49 -16.21
C GLU A 766 -48.82 13.55 -15.25
N PHE A 767 -47.49 13.58 -15.30
CA PHE A 767 -46.63 12.63 -14.58
C PHE A 767 -45.30 13.27 -14.20
N VAL A 768 -44.77 12.94 -13.02
CA VAL A 768 -43.46 13.39 -12.54
C VAL A 768 -42.68 12.28 -11.85
N LYS A 769 -41.36 12.26 -12.09
CA LYS A 769 -40.39 11.42 -11.38
C LYS A 769 -39.67 12.26 -10.33
N PHE A 770 -39.77 11.88 -9.07
CA PHE A 770 -39.06 12.57 -7.98
C PHE A 770 -37.66 11.99 -7.69
N GLY A 771 -37.42 10.72 -8.03
CA GLY A 771 -36.13 10.05 -7.82
C GLY A 771 -36.14 8.57 -8.23
N GLY A 772 -35.13 7.81 -7.83
CA GLY A 772 -35.03 6.36 -8.10
C GLY A 772 -36.26 5.61 -7.57
N GLY A 773 -37.11 5.14 -8.48
CA GLY A 773 -38.32 4.38 -8.13
C GLY A 773 -39.48 5.19 -7.54
N PHE A 774 -39.45 6.52 -7.54
CA PHE A 774 -40.54 7.36 -7.02
C PHE A 774 -41.17 8.22 -8.10
N TYR A 775 -42.46 8.00 -8.35
CA TYR A 775 -43.22 8.58 -9.43
C TYR A 775 -44.64 8.92 -8.98
N VAL A 776 -45.23 9.96 -9.57
CA VAL A 776 -46.64 10.32 -9.39
C VAL A 776 -47.25 10.60 -10.75
N GLY A 777 -48.46 10.09 -10.99
CA GLY A 777 -49.31 10.43 -12.13
C GLY A 777 -50.65 10.98 -11.62
N LYS A 778 -51.25 11.91 -12.38
CA LYS A 778 -52.58 12.47 -12.08
C LYS A 778 -53.69 11.58 -12.60
#